data_AF-A0A4S2U4E8-F1
#
_entry.id   AF-A0A4S2U4E8-F1
#
_cell.length_a   1.000
_cell.length_b   1.000
_cell.length_c   1.000
_cell.angle_alpha   90.00
_cell.angle_beta   90.00
_cell.angle_gamma   90.00
#
_symmetry.space_group_name_H-M   'P 1'
#
loop_
_entity.id
_entity.type
_entity.pdbx_description
1 polymer ?
#
loop_
_entity_poly.entity_id
_entity_poly.type
_entity_poly.pdbx_seq_one_letter_code
_entity_poly.pdbx_strand_id
1 'polypeptide(L)'
;MSADVARSTLRFMEHVPPPAEELVLLDRELARLDARRSQLLTRRTWLLSVLGSAAPAPAPGPWGPPRGRGPVAPWGPAPGHPAPAFGPPVPAARTHSAQNVLLVLGGLLLTVAALAFTLVSWGDMGIGGRSAVLTAVTAGALAAPGALLRRGLSSTAEALAGLASVLMVLDAYAVYEVAVPDADGAGYAATASAVLAVLWAAYGLLLGRLRLPLPLAVCTAQLPLVLWAWAEDAGALWFAGALLVTAALDGVIALGFARASVRVSACAGLCVTGAAGLLVALVESLTAGGPADAVAPGALLLAGAGLALAGARKAPESFAVAGGTVAGLAVVAAVGGVAAAGAPDGWPVLVYLLCGAALLAGVRAPLGRAAVRGLVWASGSVTAGAVLVSLPSVMVVAVGPVTRLGGVWSGAPRSARDAVGAGDLPWREMVAAPVVLLLVALALGAAYRWWEDALRWAGPAVGPRAAWRGAAGSTGVALAWAGLTVLPAALDLSFAAALAGQLVLVVGASAVAVGGLRGGASGVALTAGVTGSAGAVGAGLLSLATETATYTAFGLLLVVFTAVAVALEARVAGSRASVPVAVQAASACAAVVCAVVPAAALGASLGLSVHQTAPLLLAVPAVTALLSARLEGRPVALPVEVSGAAAGPVAVAMALGDARFLALVLALCGVLASGTALRPERRPLAGYLATGLFVLAAWVRLSVSGVSAPEAYTLPVTVPALVIGVLRRRRDGSASSWTAYGAGLAVTLAPSLFAAWVDPHWPRPLLLGAAALVITLLGARLRLQALLVLGGAVLALDALHELAPYVVQVAGALPRWVAPALAGVLLLAVGATYEKRLRDARRLKEVLGRMR
;
A
#
# COMPACT_ATOMS: atom_id res chain seq x y z
N MET A 1 17.70 -28.25 13.01
CA MET A 1 19.00 -28.23 12.28
C MET A 1 18.98 -29.42 11.33
N SER A 2 19.27 -29.36 10.03
CA SER A 2 19.70 -28.31 9.12
C SER A 2 19.82 -28.95 7.73
N ALA A 3 19.12 -28.44 6.71
CA ALA A 3 19.46 -28.48 5.27
C ALA A 3 18.22 -28.28 4.35
N ASP A 4 17.01 -28.56 4.85
CA ASP A 4 15.79 -28.57 4.02
C ASP A 4 15.08 -27.21 3.84
N VAL A 5 15.68 -26.12 4.31
CA VAL A 5 15.09 -24.76 4.22
C VAL A 5 15.76 -23.87 3.16
N ALA A 6 16.86 -24.32 2.53
CA ALA A 6 17.61 -23.46 1.60
C ALA A 6 17.40 -23.75 0.10
N ARG A 7 16.83 -24.90 -0.29
CA ARG A 7 16.89 -25.35 -1.70
C ARG A 7 15.59 -25.18 -2.51
N SER A 8 14.46 -24.87 -1.88
CA SER A 8 13.19 -24.62 -2.60
C SER A 8 13.04 -23.16 -3.07
N THR A 9 13.90 -22.24 -2.61
CA THR A 9 13.84 -20.81 -2.96
C THR A 9 14.87 -20.37 -4.01
N LEU A 10 15.79 -21.25 -4.43
CA LEU A 10 16.89 -20.91 -5.37
C LEU A 10 16.65 -21.33 -6.83
N ARG A 11 15.49 -21.90 -7.18
CA ARG A 11 15.17 -22.30 -8.57
C ARG A 11 14.58 -21.19 -9.45
N PHE A 12 14.50 -19.96 -8.95
CA PHE A 12 14.09 -18.78 -9.71
C PHE A 12 15.23 -17.78 -9.92
N MET A 13 16.49 -18.20 -9.81
CA MET A 13 17.57 -17.41 -10.39
C MET A 13 17.55 -17.61 -11.91
N GLU A 14 16.97 -16.60 -12.56
CA GLU A 14 17.00 -16.35 -13.99
C GLU A 14 18.38 -16.70 -14.55
N HIS A 15 18.40 -17.56 -15.56
CA HIS A 15 19.52 -17.61 -16.50
C HIS A 15 19.61 -16.22 -17.14
N VAL A 16 20.49 -15.37 -16.63
CA VAL A 16 20.89 -14.15 -17.34
C VAL A 16 21.56 -14.63 -18.63
N PRO A 17 20.96 -14.38 -19.80
CA PRO A 17 21.57 -14.77 -21.05
C PRO A 17 22.88 -13.99 -21.24
N PRO A 18 23.84 -14.48 -22.03
CA PRO A 18 25.06 -13.72 -22.31
C PRO A 18 24.72 -12.29 -22.77
N PRO A 19 25.50 -11.27 -22.38
CA PRO A 19 25.10 -9.86 -22.48
C PRO A 19 24.74 -9.39 -23.90
N ALA A 20 25.22 -10.08 -24.94
CA ALA A 20 24.82 -9.83 -26.32
C ALA A 20 23.37 -10.26 -26.61
N GLU A 21 22.90 -11.38 -26.03
CA GLU A 21 21.51 -11.84 -26.16
C GLU A 21 20.56 -10.99 -25.30
N GLU A 22 21.02 -10.52 -24.13
CA GLU A 22 20.26 -9.61 -23.27
C GLU A 22 20.03 -8.25 -23.95
N LEU A 23 21.06 -7.68 -24.60
CA LEU A 23 20.94 -6.46 -25.40
C LEU A 23 19.94 -6.61 -26.55
N VAL A 24 19.97 -7.73 -27.28
CA VAL A 24 19.02 -7.99 -28.38
C VAL A 24 17.58 -8.13 -27.87
N LEU A 25 17.39 -8.69 -26.67
CA LEU A 25 16.07 -8.76 -26.03
C LEU A 25 15.59 -7.37 -25.59
N LEU A 26 16.46 -6.55 -25.00
CA LEU A 26 16.16 -5.18 -24.60
C LEU A 26 15.80 -4.30 -25.81
N ASP A 27 16.57 -4.38 -26.91
CA ASP A 27 16.28 -3.62 -28.13
C ASP A 27 14.94 -4.01 -28.76
N ARG A 28 14.58 -5.30 -28.69
CA ARG A 28 13.26 -5.77 -29.15
C ARG A 28 12.12 -5.26 -28.28
N GLU A 29 12.32 -5.20 -26.96
CA GLU A 29 11.30 -4.65 -26.05
C GLU A 29 11.15 -3.13 -26.20
N LEU A 30 12.25 -2.39 -26.39
CA LEU A 30 12.20 -0.97 -26.70
C LEU A 30 11.44 -0.70 -28.01
N ALA A 31 11.71 -1.48 -29.06
CA ALA A 31 10.98 -1.37 -30.33
C ALA A 31 9.47 -1.67 -30.19
N ARG A 32 9.10 -2.65 -29.35
CA ARG A 32 7.69 -2.97 -29.04
C ARG A 32 6.99 -1.83 -28.28
N LEU A 33 7.68 -1.22 -27.32
CA LEU A 33 7.15 -0.07 -26.56
C LEU A 33 6.91 1.14 -27.46
N ASP A 34 7.83 1.44 -28.37
CA ASP A 34 7.67 2.53 -29.32
C ASP A 34 6.52 2.29 -30.32
N ALA A 35 6.39 1.05 -30.80
CA ALA A 35 5.24 0.65 -31.61
C ALA A 35 3.92 0.84 -30.84
N ARG A 36 3.88 0.45 -29.56
CA ARG A 36 2.68 0.63 -28.72
C ARG A 36 2.36 2.10 -28.45
N ARG A 37 3.37 2.93 -28.22
CA ARG A 37 3.22 4.38 -28.06
C ARG A 37 2.61 5.01 -29.31
N SER A 38 3.11 4.65 -30.49
CA SER A 38 2.58 5.18 -31.77
C SER A 38 1.11 4.78 -31.98
N GLN A 39 0.74 3.54 -31.63
CA GLN A 39 -0.64 3.06 -31.71
C GLN A 39 -1.57 3.84 -30.77
N LEU A 40 -1.13 4.11 -29.54
CA LEU A 40 -1.92 4.88 -28.57
C LEU A 40 -2.12 6.34 -29.00
N LEU A 41 -1.09 6.97 -29.57
CA LEU A 41 -1.20 8.34 -30.09
C LEU A 41 -2.16 8.43 -31.28
N THR A 42 -2.13 7.44 -32.17
CA THR A 42 -3.07 7.31 -33.30
C THR A 42 -4.51 7.12 -32.81
N ARG A 43 -4.70 6.26 -31.80
CA ARG A 43 -6.02 6.04 -31.20
C ARG A 43 -6.54 7.28 -30.47
N ARG A 44 -5.66 8.03 -29.80
CA ARG A 44 -6.02 9.30 -29.15
C ARG A 44 -6.49 10.33 -30.18
N THR A 45 -5.78 10.49 -31.29
CA THR A 45 -6.17 11.43 -32.35
C THR A 45 -7.49 11.03 -32.99
N TRP A 46 -7.70 9.73 -33.24
CA TRP A 46 -8.98 9.22 -33.69
C TRP A 46 -10.11 9.53 -32.68
N LEU A 47 -9.91 9.23 -31.40
CA LEU A 47 -10.91 9.52 -30.34
C LEU A 47 -11.26 11.02 -30.26
N LEU A 48 -10.27 11.90 -30.38
CA LEU A 48 -10.49 13.35 -30.41
C LEU A 48 -11.30 13.77 -31.65
N SER A 49 -11.09 13.13 -32.80
CA SER A 49 -11.88 13.41 -34.01
C SER A 49 -13.34 12.97 -33.87
N VAL A 50 -13.59 11.81 -33.24
CA VAL A 50 -14.94 11.32 -32.97
C VAL A 50 -15.66 12.24 -31.99
N LEU A 51 -14.99 12.65 -30.91
CA LEU A 51 -15.56 13.60 -29.94
C LEU A 51 -15.81 14.98 -30.56
N GLY A 52 -14.95 15.44 -31.48
CA GLY A 52 -15.16 16.68 -32.22
C GLY A 52 -16.35 16.63 -33.19
N SER A 53 -16.62 15.46 -33.79
CA SER A 53 -17.77 15.26 -34.69
C SER A 53 -19.12 15.11 -34.00
N ALA A 54 -19.15 14.91 -32.68
CA ALA A 54 -20.37 14.72 -31.89
C ALA A 54 -20.95 16.02 -31.29
N ALA A 55 -20.42 17.19 -31.67
CA ALA A 55 -20.98 18.48 -31.25
C ALA A 55 -22.27 18.81 -32.07
N PRO A 56 -23.39 19.20 -31.44
CA PRO A 56 -24.65 19.46 -32.16
C PRO A 56 -24.54 20.70 -33.06
N ALA A 57 -24.91 20.57 -34.33
CA ALA A 57 -25.02 21.70 -35.25
C ALA A 57 -26.19 22.62 -34.83
N PRO A 58 -26.07 23.96 -34.92
CA PRO A 58 -27.15 24.88 -34.61
C PRO A 58 -28.23 24.86 -35.70
N ALA A 59 -29.50 24.89 -35.29
CA ALA A 59 -30.67 24.91 -36.17
C ALA A 59 -30.75 26.23 -36.98
N PRO A 60 -31.21 26.20 -38.25
CA PRO A 60 -31.35 27.40 -39.08
C PRO A 60 -32.54 28.27 -38.63
N GLY A 61 -32.27 29.55 -38.37
CA GLY A 61 -33.29 30.56 -38.04
C GLY A 61 -33.93 31.23 -39.27
N PRO A 62 -35.07 31.93 -39.10
CA PRO A 62 -35.92 32.37 -40.21
C PRO A 62 -35.62 33.80 -40.71
N TRP A 63 -35.66 33.96 -42.04
CA TRP A 63 -35.95 35.17 -42.85
C TRP A 63 -35.00 36.40 -42.85
N GLY A 64 -34.43 36.66 -44.05
CA GLY A 64 -33.89 37.95 -44.50
C GLY A 64 -33.94 38.06 -46.04
N PRO A 65 -34.15 39.25 -46.65
CA PRO A 65 -34.64 39.41 -48.03
C PRO A 65 -33.56 39.26 -49.13
N PRO A 66 -33.96 39.03 -50.41
CA PRO A 66 -33.10 38.46 -51.44
C PRO A 66 -32.32 39.53 -52.24
N ARG A 67 -31.05 39.26 -52.54
CA ARG A 67 -30.27 40.02 -53.53
C ARG A 67 -30.21 39.27 -54.87
N GLY A 68 -30.88 39.85 -55.87
CA GLY A 68 -30.39 40.06 -57.23
C GLY A 68 -29.95 38.83 -58.04
N ARG A 69 -30.88 38.31 -58.84
CA ARG A 69 -30.69 37.34 -59.92
C ARG A 69 -30.02 38.01 -61.13
N GLY A 70 -28.81 37.60 -61.49
CA GLY A 70 -28.18 37.92 -62.78
C GLY A 70 -28.57 36.87 -63.85
N PRO A 71 -28.64 37.25 -65.14
CA PRO A 71 -29.26 36.43 -66.18
C PRO A 71 -28.40 35.23 -66.61
N VAL A 72 -29.12 34.16 -66.95
CA VAL A 72 -28.65 32.87 -67.43
C VAL A 72 -28.17 33.00 -68.87
N ALA A 73 -26.92 32.58 -69.14
CA ALA A 73 -26.48 32.17 -70.47
C ALA A 73 -26.48 30.62 -70.53
N PRO A 74 -27.09 30.01 -71.55
CA PRO A 74 -27.16 28.56 -71.70
C PRO A 74 -25.92 28.01 -72.43
N TRP A 75 -25.68 26.70 -72.28
CA TRP A 75 -24.71 25.83 -72.99
C TRP A 75 -23.37 25.55 -72.30
N GLY A 76 -23.27 24.36 -71.69
CA GLY A 76 -22.01 23.70 -71.31
C GLY A 76 -22.20 22.65 -70.19
N PRO A 77 -21.64 21.43 -70.30
CA PRO A 77 -21.96 20.30 -69.43
C PRO A 77 -21.41 20.46 -68.00
N ALA A 78 -22.11 19.86 -67.04
CA ALA A 78 -21.92 19.96 -65.60
C ALA A 78 -20.46 19.81 -65.11
N PRO A 79 -19.93 20.78 -64.34
CA PRO A 79 -18.86 20.55 -63.39
C PRO A 79 -19.46 19.98 -62.10
N GLY A 80 -18.96 18.82 -61.66
CA GLY A 80 -19.32 18.23 -60.37
C GLY A 80 -19.09 19.21 -59.21
N HIS A 81 -20.05 19.28 -58.30
CA HIS A 81 -19.93 19.99 -57.03
C HIS A 81 -18.70 19.50 -56.24
N PRO A 82 -17.73 20.36 -55.89
CA PRO A 82 -16.93 20.13 -54.70
C PRO A 82 -17.78 20.46 -53.47
N ALA A 83 -17.89 19.50 -52.55
CA ALA A 83 -18.48 19.71 -51.24
C ALA A 83 -17.78 20.86 -50.47
N PRO A 84 -18.48 21.60 -49.59
CA PRO A 84 -17.92 22.74 -48.89
C PRO A 84 -16.84 22.29 -47.89
N ALA A 85 -15.63 22.82 -48.06
CA ALA A 85 -14.57 22.76 -47.07
C ALA A 85 -14.90 23.73 -45.92
N PHE A 86 -15.39 23.22 -44.79
CA PHE A 86 -15.44 23.97 -43.53
C PHE A 86 -15.01 23.11 -42.35
N GLY A 87 -13.72 23.27 -42.02
CA GLY A 87 -13.07 22.95 -40.76
C GLY A 87 -11.74 23.70 -40.76
N PRO A 88 -11.25 24.26 -39.64
CA PRO A 88 -9.96 24.93 -39.62
C PRO A 88 -8.92 23.95 -40.17
N PRO A 89 -7.96 24.39 -41.01
CA PRO A 89 -6.89 23.50 -41.44
C PRO A 89 -6.16 23.04 -40.17
N VAL A 90 -6.37 21.79 -39.77
CA VAL A 90 -5.43 21.11 -38.90
C VAL A 90 -4.11 21.20 -39.64
N PRO A 91 -3.03 21.75 -39.05
CA PRO A 91 -1.74 21.63 -39.68
C PRO A 91 -1.51 20.13 -39.79
N ALA A 92 -1.50 19.59 -41.01
CA ALA A 92 -0.82 18.34 -41.27
C ALA A 92 0.50 18.40 -40.50
N ALA A 93 0.88 17.34 -39.80
CA ALA A 93 2.23 17.21 -39.26
C ALA A 93 3.18 17.31 -40.47
N ARG A 94 3.57 18.55 -40.78
CA ARG A 94 4.30 18.88 -42.00
C ARG A 94 5.69 18.30 -41.84
N THR A 95 6.20 17.88 -42.97
CA THR A 95 7.57 17.52 -43.37
C THR A 95 8.69 18.51 -42.95
N HIS A 96 8.46 19.38 -41.96
CA HIS A 96 9.41 20.36 -41.44
C HIS A 96 10.41 19.80 -40.41
N SER A 97 10.33 18.52 -40.00
CA SER A 97 11.30 18.02 -39.00
C SER A 97 12.71 17.95 -39.56
N ALA A 98 12.92 17.43 -40.77
CA ALA A 98 14.26 17.35 -41.37
C ALA A 98 14.84 18.74 -41.67
N GLN A 99 14.04 19.66 -42.22
CA GLN A 99 14.48 21.03 -42.51
C GLN A 99 14.78 21.81 -41.22
N ASN A 100 13.95 21.69 -40.18
CA ASN A 100 14.23 22.33 -38.88
C ASN A 100 15.40 21.67 -38.17
N VAL A 101 15.59 20.35 -38.29
CA VAL A 101 16.77 19.65 -37.75
C VAL A 101 18.03 20.09 -38.47
N LEU A 102 18.03 20.21 -39.80
CA LEU A 102 19.15 20.74 -40.59
C LEU A 102 19.44 22.21 -40.26
N LEU A 103 18.40 23.03 -40.05
CA LEU A 103 18.57 24.44 -39.65
C LEU A 103 19.08 24.59 -38.20
N VAL A 104 18.59 23.76 -37.27
CA VAL A 104 19.04 23.76 -35.87
C VAL A 104 20.44 23.18 -35.76
N LEU A 105 20.75 22.10 -36.48
CA LEU A 105 22.09 21.51 -36.55
C LEU A 105 23.07 22.48 -37.22
N GLY A 106 22.66 23.14 -38.31
CA GLY A 106 23.45 24.19 -38.96
C GLY A 106 23.69 25.40 -38.05
N GLY A 107 22.66 25.87 -37.33
CA GLY A 107 22.78 26.93 -36.34
C GLY A 107 23.63 26.52 -35.14
N LEU A 108 23.55 25.26 -34.69
CA LEU A 108 24.37 24.69 -33.62
C LEU A 108 25.83 24.58 -34.05
N LEU A 109 26.11 24.06 -35.25
CA LEU A 109 27.46 23.98 -35.81
C LEU A 109 28.07 25.37 -35.97
N LEU A 110 27.29 26.37 -36.43
CA LEU A 110 27.78 27.74 -36.54
C LEU A 110 28.04 28.36 -35.15
N THR A 111 27.19 28.07 -34.18
CA THR A 111 27.37 28.48 -32.79
C THR A 111 28.62 27.86 -32.17
N VAL A 112 28.85 26.56 -32.39
CA VAL A 112 30.04 25.84 -31.93
C VAL A 112 31.29 26.37 -32.62
N ALA A 113 31.22 26.66 -33.92
CA ALA A 113 32.32 27.28 -34.67
C ALA A 113 32.64 28.68 -34.14
N ALA A 114 31.61 29.50 -33.84
CA ALA A 114 31.79 30.80 -33.20
C ALA A 114 32.43 30.66 -31.80
N LEU A 115 31.95 29.72 -30.98
CA LEU A 115 32.50 29.44 -29.65
C LEU A 115 33.98 28.98 -29.72
N ALA A 116 34.29 28.06 -30.63
CA ALA A 116 35.65 27.59 -30.86
C ALA A 116 36.56 28.72 -31.36
N PHE A 117 36.07 29.57 -32.26
CA PHE A 117 36.79 30.75 -32.72
C PHE A 117 37.06 31.74 -31.57
N THR A 118 36.08 31.96 -30.68
CA THR A 118 36.26 32.83 -29.49
C THR A 118 37.22 32.22 -28.46
N LEU A 119 37.25 30.90 -28.28
CA LEU A 119 38.04 30.23 -27.23
C LEU A 119 39.44 29.78 -27.67
N VAL A 120 39.67 29.48 -28.96
CA VAL A 120 40.88 28.76 -29.42
C VAL A 120 41.83 29.63 -30.27
N SER A 121 41.37 30.76 -30.84
CA SER A 121 42.17 31.55 -31.79
C SER A 121 43.27 32.42 -31.16
N TRP A 122 43.86 32.00 -30.04
CA TRP A 122 44.73 32.83 -29.20
C TRP A 122 46.13 33.14 -29.76
N GLY A 123 46.61 32.42 -30.78
CA GLY A 123 48.00 32.52 -31.27
C GLY A 123 48.31 33.71 -32.19
N ASP A 124 47.52 33.99 -33.23
CA ASP A 124 48.02 34.79 -34.37
C ASP A 124 47.25 36.08 -34.70
N MET A 125 46.00 36.26 -34.24
CA MET A 125 45.23 37.49 -34.46
C MET A 125 45.27 38.39 -33.22
N GLY A 126 45.67 39.65 -33.34
CA GLY A 126 45.57 40.61 -32.24
C GLY A 126 44.12 40.83 -31.77
N ILE A 127 43.94 41.28 -30.53
CA ILE A 127 42.64 41.50 -29.86
C ILE A 127 41.67 42.36 -30.72
N GLY A 128 42.17 43.43 -31.35
CA GLY A 128 41.38 44.30 -32.23
C GLY A 128 40.93 43.65 -33.55
N GLY A 129 41.68 42.67 -34.07
CA GLY A 129 41.30 41.93 -35.28
C GLY A 129 40.16 40.94 -35.02
N ARG A 130 40.17 40.30 -33.84
CA ARG A 130 39.12 39.35 -33.42
C ARG A 130 37.80 40.06 -33.13
N SER A 131 37.85 41.18 -32.41
CA SER A 131 36.64 41.98 -32.11
C SER A 131 36.02 42.56 -33.37
N ALA A 132 36.81 43.00 -34.35
CA ALA A 132 36.30 43.49 -35.64
C ALA A 132 35.58 42.39 -36.44
N VAL A 133 36.15 41.18 -36.51
CA VAL A 133 35.53 40.04 -37.21
C VAL A 133 34.24 39.59 -36.53
N LEU A 134 34.23 39.45 -35.20
CA LEU A 134 33.04 39.10 -34.43
C LEU A 134 31.93 40.15 -34.61
N THR A 135 32.28 41.44 -34.47
CA THR A 135 31.33 42.54 -34.67
C THR A 135 30.73 42.55 -36.09
N ALA A 136 31.54 42.29 -37.12
CA ALA A 136 31.06 42.21 -38.50
C ALA A 136 30.10 41.02 -38.72
N VAL A 137 30.41 39.86 -38.14
CA VAL A 137 29.57 38.66 -38.19
C VAL A 137 28.26 38.88 -37.44
N THR A 138 28.30 39.45 -36.23
CA THR A 138 27.10 39.78 -35.44
C THR A 138 26.23 40.83 -36.15
N ALA A 139 26.83 41.88 -36.71
CA ALA A 139 26.10 42.89 -37.49
C ALA A 139 25.43 42.28 -38.72
N GLY A 140 26.12 41.38 -39.43
CA GLY A 140 25.56 40.62 -40.55
C GLY A 140 24.39 39.73 -40.13
N ALA A 141 24.52 39.02 -39.02
CA ALA A 141 23.47 38.16 -38.46
C ALA A 141 22.24 38.96 -37.98
N LEU A 142 22.40 40.19 -37.49
CA LEU A 142 21.31 41.08 -37.08
C LEU A 142 20.63 41.80 -38.26
N ALA A 143 21.36 42.13 -39.33
CA ALA A 143 20.82 42.82 -40.51
C ALA A 143 20.09 41.88 -41.49
N ALA A 144 20.58 40.65 -41.66
CA ALA A 144 20.04 39.68 -42.62
C ALA A 144 18.55 39.33 -42.42
N PRO A 145 18.03 39.15 -41.17
CA PRO A 145 16.60 38.90 -40.94
C PRO A 145 15.70 40.01 -41.50
N GLY A 146 16.11 41.28 -41.43
CA GLY A 146 15.33 42.40 -41.98
C GLY A 146 15.18 42.35 -43.50
N ALA A 147 16.24 41.95 -44.21
CA ALA A 147 16.20 41.75 -45.67
C ALA A 147 15.41 40.49 -46.06
N LEU A 148 15.54 39.41 -45.28
CA LEU A 148 14.85 38.13 -45.53
C LEU A 148 13.33 38.21 -45.27
N LEU A 149 12.90 39.01 -44.30
CA LEU A 149 11.47 39.29 -44.05
C LEU A 149 10.83 40.06 -45.21
N ARG A 150 11.57 40.95 -45.89
CA ARG A 150 11.10 41.61 -47.12
C ARG A 150 10.92 40.63 -48.28
N ARG A 151 11.63 39.49 -48.25
CA ARG A 151 11.56 38.41 -49.25
C ARG A 151 10.64 37.24 -48.85
N GLY A 152 9.94 37.33 -47.71
CA GLY A 152 8.98 36.32 -47.26
C GLY A 152 9.58 35.06 -46.60
N LEU A 153 10.88 35.03 -46.30
CA LEU A 153 11.58 33.86 -45.73
C LEU A 153 11.62 33.92 -44.19
N SER A 154 10.49 33.67 -43.53
CA SER A 154 10.36 33.87 -42.07
C SER A 154 11.11 32.86 -41.20
N SER A 155 11.21 31.58 -41.60
CA SER A 155 11.87 30.53 -40.81
C SER A 155 13.39 30.73 -40.74
N THR A 156 14.03 31.09 -41.86
CA THR A 156 15.46 31.40 -41.92
C THR A 156 15.78 32.69 -41.17
N ALA A 157 14.89 33.69 -41.23
CA ALA A 157 15.02 34.91 -40.44
C ALA A 157 14.95 34.65 -38.93
N GLU A 158 14.12 33.70 -38.48
CA GLU A 158 14.05 33.29 -37.07
C GLU A 158 15.30 32.54 -36.61
N ALA A 159 15.85 31.66 -37.45
CA ALA A 159 17.10 30.96 -37.13
C ALA A 159 18.31 31.90 -37.05
N LEU A 160 18.39 32.89 -37.95
CA LEU A 160 19.42 33.92 -37.89
C LEU A 160 19.24 34.85 -36.68
N ALA A 161 18.00 35.17 -36.28
CA ALA A 161 17.75 35.89 -35.03
C ALA A 161 18.18 35.07 -33.80
N GLY A 162 17.97 33.75 -33.83
CA GLY A 162 18.50 32.83 -32.81
C GLY A 162 20.03 32.84 -32.76
N LEU A 163 20.70 32.69 -33.91
CA LEU A 163 22.15 32.79 -34.01
C LEU A 163 22.70 34.14 -33.50
N ALA A 164 22.07 35.25 -33.91
CA ALA A 164 22.44 36.58 -33.46
C ALA A 164 22.35 36.72 -31.93
N SER A 165 21.38 36.06 -31.29
CA SER A 165 21.27 36.05 -29.82
C SER A 165 22.47 35.41 -29.13
N VAL A 166 22.99 34.31 -29.66
CA VAL A 166 24.18 33.66 -29.11
C VAL A 166 25.42 34.51 -29.37
N LEU A 167 25.57 35.06 -30.58
CA LEU A 167 26.69 35.94 -30.91
C LEU A 167 26.72 37.18 -30.01
N MET A 168 25.57 37.81 -29.72
CA MET A 168 25.54 38.97 -28.82
C MET A 168 25.90 38.63 -27.37
N VAL A 169 25.62 37.41 -26.90
CA VAL A 169 26.07 36.95 -25.57
C VAL A 169 27.58 36.69 -25.58
N LEU A 170 28.11 36.10 -26.65
CA LEU A 170 29.56 35.91 -26.83
C LEU A 170 30.30 37.24 -26.95
N ASP A 171 29.72 38.23 -27.63
CA ASP A 171 30.28 39.57 -27.75
C ASP A 171 30.34 40.26 -26.38
N ALA A 172 29.29 40.12 -25.55
CA ALA A 172 29.32 40.62 -24.18
C ALA A 172 30.43 39.94 -23.34
N TYR A 173 30.59 38.62 -23.46
CA TYR A 173 31.68 37.90 -22.78
C TYR A 173 33.06 38.33 -23.28
N ALA A 174 33.24 38.50 -24.58
CA ALA A 174 34.50 38.97 -25.16
C ALA A 174 34.86 40.39 -24.68
N VAL A 175 33.86 41.28 -24.53
CA VAL A 175 34.07 42.62 -23.99
C VAL A 175 34.47 42.57 -22.51
N TYR A 176 33.90 41.67 -21.72
CA TYR A 176 34.31 41.46 -20.32
C TYR A 176 35.80 41.10 -20.20
N GLU A 177 36.20 40.03 -20.90
CA GLU A 177 37.58 39.50 -20.86
C GLU A 177 38.63 40.52 -21.37
N VAL A 178 38.26 41.33 -22.37
CA VAL A 178 39.21 42.22 -23.06
C VAL A 178 39.23 43.63 -22.48
N ALA A 179 38.07 44.23 -22.23
CA ALA A 179 37.95 45.65 -21.94
C ALA A 179 37.81 45.94 -20.44
N VAL A 180 37.29 44.98 -19.66
CA VAL A 180 37.02 45.19 -18.24
C VAL A 180 37.33 43.94 -17.38
N PRO A 181 38.54 43.36 -17.46
CA PRO A 181 38.87 42.11 -16.76
C PRO A 181 38.86 42.24 -15.24
N ASP A 182 39.08 43.45 -14.71
CA ASP A 182 39.09 43.73 -13.26
C ASP A 182 37.68 44.01 -12.70
N ALA A 183 36.64 44.06 -13.54
CA ALA A 183 35.28 44.24 -13.05
C ALA A 183 34.72 42.94 -12.47
N ASP A 184 33.86 43.10 -11.48
CA ASP A 184 33.07 41.99 -10.95
C ASP A 184 32.21 41.38 -12.06
N GLY A 185 32.42 40.08 -12.30
CA GLY A 185 31.78 39.35 -13.40
C GLY A 185 30.27 39.26 -13.25
N ALA A 186 29.76 39.24 -12.01
CA ALA A 186 28.33 39.26 -11.70
C ALA A 186 27.68 40.59 -12.11
N GLY A 187 28.27 41.71 -11.66
CA GLY A 187 27.80 43.05 -11.98
C GLY A 187 27.88 43.36 -13.48
N TYR A 188 28.94 42.91 -14.15
CA TYR A 188 29.04 43.02 -15.60
C TYR A 188 27.94 42.20 -16.31
N ALA A 189 27.71 40.95 -15.92
CA ALA A 189 26.66 40.12 -16.51
C ALA A 189 25.24 40.70 -16.28
N ALA A 190 25.00 41.33 -15.12
CA ALA A 190 23.74 42.02 -14.82
C ALA A 190 23.49 43.20 -15.78
N THR A 191 24.51 44.05 -15.98
CA THR A 191 24.42 45.19 -16.91
C THR A 191 24.31 44.74 -18.37
N ALA A 192 25.10 43.75 -18.78
CA ALA A 192 25.06 43.18 -20.12
C ALA A 192 23.69 42.56 -20.43
N SER A 193 23.10 41.79 -19.51
CA SER A 193 21.77 41.21 -19.69
C SER A 193 20.66 42.28 -19.78
N ALA A 194 20.77 43.39 -19.03
CA ALA A 194 19.85 44.52 -19.14
C ALA A 194 19.93 45.21 -20.51
N VAL A 195 21.15 45.45 -20.99
CA VAL A 195 21.39 46.04 -22.32
C VAL A 195 20.85 45.11 -23.42
N LEU A 196 21.14 43.81 -23.34
CA LEU A 196 20.62 42.81 -24.29
C LEU A 196 19.09 42.77 -24.28
N ALA A 197 18.45 42.85 -23.12
CA ALA A 197 16.99 42.88 -23.02
C ALA A 197 16.38 44.09 -23.76
N VAL A 198 16.98 45.28 -23.60
CA VAL A 198 16.55 46.50 -24.30
C VAL A 198 16.76 46.36 -25.81
N LEU A 199 17.92 45.84 -26.23
CA LEU A 199 18.25 45.64 -27.66
C LEU A 199 17.30 44.64 -28.32
N TRP A 200 17.00 43.50 -27.68
CA TRP A 200 16.05 42.51 -28.18
C TRP A 200 14.60 43.03 -28.19
N ALA A 201 14.21 43.82 -27.19
CA ALA A 201 12.90 44.47 -27.16
C ALA A 201 12.75 45.48 -28.32
N ALA A 202 13.75 46.36 -28.52
CA ALA A 202 13.78 47.32 -29.61
C ALA A 202 13.77 46.61 -30.97
N TYR A 203 14.61 45.59 -31.16
CA TYR A 203 14.68 44.80 -32.39
C TYR A 203 13.36 44.08 -32.70
N GLY A 204 12.74 43.47 -31.69
CA GLY A 204 11.45 42.80 -31.82
C GLY A 204 10.28 43.75 -32.15
N LEU A 205 10.30 44.96 -31.62
CA LEU A 205 9.31 46.00 -31.91
C LEU A 205 9.51 46.62 -33.31
N LEU A 206 10.76 46.86 -33.72
CA LEU A 206 11.11 47.44 -35.03
C LEU A 206 10.76 46.53 -36.21
N LEU A 207 11.02 45.23 -36.10
CA LEU A 207 10.78 44.27 -37.19
C LEU A 207 9.36 43.69 -37.18
N GLY A 208 8.69 43.67 -36.02
CA GLY A 208 7.25 43.40 -35.83
C GLY A 208 6.73 42.01 -36.22
N ARG A 209 7.41 41.30 -37.13
CA ARG A 209 7.02 40.03 -37.77
C ARG A 209 7.75 38.80 -37.22
N LEU A 210 8.84 38.99 -36.48
CA LEU A 210 9.60 37.90 -35.84
C LEU A 210 8.94 37.46 -34.53
N ARG A 211 8.90 36.15 -34.26
CA ARG A 211 8.27 35.58 -33.07
C ARG A 211 9.21 35.44 -31.87
N LEU A 212 10.51 35.32 -32.13
CA LEU A 212 11.56 34.95 -31.17
C LEU A 212 12.20 36.13 -30.39
N PRO A 213 12.38 37.34 -30.96
CA PRO A 213 13.04 38.47 -30.28
C PRO A 213 12.36 38.95 -28.99
N LEU A 214 11.02 39.01 -28.95
CA LEU A 214 10.30 39.52 -27.77
C LEU A 214 10.31 38.53 -26.59
N PRO A 215 10.12 37.20 -26.79
CA PRO A 215 10.38 36.23 -25.73
C PRO A 215 11.82 36.24 -25.23
N LEU A 216 12.82 36.39 -26.13
CA LEU A 216 14.22 36.54 -25.73
C LEU A 216 14.42 37.76 -24.83
N ALA A 217 13.85 38.91 -25.20
CA ALA A 217 13.92 40.12 -24.41
C ALA A 217 13.37 39.92 -22.99
N VAL A 218 12.25 39.22 -22.85
CA VAL A 218 11.66 38.87 -21.55
C VAL A 218 12.58 37.94 -20.75
N CYS A 219 13.14 36.90 -21.38
CA CYS A 219 14.07 35.99 -20.70
C CYS A 219 15.35 36.70 -20.24
N THR A 220 15.93 37.58 -21.06
CA THR A 220 17.11 38.36 -20.67
C THR A 220 16.79 39.42 -19.62
N ALA A 221 15.56 39.93 -19.59
CA ALA A 221 15.11 40.91 -18.59
C ALA A 221 14.92 40.32 -17.19
N GLN A 222 14.89 38.99 -17.05
CA GLN A 222 14.74 38.30 -15.75
C GLN A 222 16.05 38.22 -14.95
N LEU A 223 17.19 38.41 -15.60
CA LEU A 223 18.52 38.22 -15.01
C LEU A 223 19.12 39.44 -14.28
N PRO A 224 18.90 40.71 -14.70
CA PRO A 224 19.65 41.85 -14.17
C PRO A 224 19.52 42.03 -12.66
N LEU A 225 18.30 41.99 -12.11
CA LEU A 225 18.07 42.20 -10.68
C LEU A 225 18.66 41.05 -9.84
N VAL A 226 18.60 39.82 -10.34
CA VAL A 226 19.13 38.64 -9.66
C VAL A 226 20.66 38.64 -9.66
N LEU A 227 21.26 38.99 -10.81
CA LEU A 227 22.72 39.06 -10.95
C LEU A 227 23.32 40.26 -10.20
N TRP A 228 22.62 41.39 -10.10
CA TRP A 228 23.04 42.50 -9.23
C TRP A 228 22.96 42.14 -7.75
N ALA A 229 21.91 41.45 -7.32
CA ALA A 229 21.83 40.94 -5.94
C ALA A 229 22.97 39.95 -5.63
N TRP A 230 23.38 39.16 -6.63
CA TRP A 230 24.53 38.25 -6.50
C TRP A 230 25.87 38.99 -6.48
N ALA A 231 26.04 40.03 -7.30
CA ALA A 231 27.24 40.87 -7.37
C ALA A 231 27.56 41.58 -6.05
N GLU A 232 26.54 42.09 -5.37
CA GLU A 232 26.67 42.81 -4.10
C GLU A 232 26.76 41.88 -2.87
N ASP A 233 26.90 40.56 -3.07
CA ASP A 233 26.82 39.52 -2.04
C ASP A 233 25.62 39.73 -1.10
N ALA A 234 24.47 40.10 -1.70
CA ALA A 234 23.32 40.53 -0.94
C ALA A 234 22.71 39.36 -0.17
N GLY A 235 22.38 39.59 1.10
CA GLY A 235 21.77 38.56 1.96
C GLY A 235 20.48 37.97 1.35
N ALA A 236 20.14 36.75 1.76
CA ALA A 236 19.04 35.95 1.19
C ALA A 236 17.69 36.70 1.06
N LEU A 237 17.38 37.61 1.99
CA LEU A 237 16.20 38.47 1.94
C LEU A 237 16.18 39.43 0.74
N TRP A 238 17.32 40.06 0.43
CA TRP A 238 17.44 40.96 -0.72
C TRP A 238 17.36 40.19 -2.04
N PHE A 239 17.93 38.98 -2.07
CA PHE A 239 17.81 38.06 -3.21
C PHE A 239 16.35 37.63 -3.44
N ALA A 240 15.62 37.29 -2.38
CA ALA A 240 14.19 37.01 -2.44
C ALA A 240 13.37 38.23 -2.94
N GLY A 241 13.72 39.43 -2.48
CA GLY A 241 13.13 40.69 -2.95
C GLY A 241 13.35 40.90 -4.47
N ALA A 242 14.58 40.73 -4.95
CA ALA A 242 14.92 40.84 -6.37
C ALA A 242 14.13 39.84 -7.24
N LEU A 243 13.96 38.60 -6.77
CA LEU A 243 13.16 37.58 -7.43
C LEU A 243 11.67 37.96 -7.48
N LEU A 244 11.10 38.47 -6.37
CA LEU A 244 9.70 38.90 -6.32
C LEU A 244 9.41 40.14 -7.18
N VAL A 245 10.36 41.09 -7.26
CA VAL A 245 10.25 42.26 -8.15
C VAL A 245 10.30 41.80 -9.61
N THR A 246 11.21 40.88 -9.95
CA THR A 246 11.28 40.27 -11.29
C THR A 246 9.96 39.57 -11.64
N ALA A 247 9.41 38.80 -10.72
CA ALA A 247 8.12 38.15 -10.87
C ALA A 247 6.98 39.18 -11.07
N ALA A 248 6.99 40.29 -10.32
CA ALA A 248 6.00 41.36 -10.49
C ALA A 248 6.03 41.96 -11.90
N LEU A 249 7.23 42.22 -12.44
CA LEU A 249 7.44 42.75 -13.79
C LEU A 249 6.96 41.75 -14.85
N ASP A 250 7.29 40.46 -14.70
CA ASP A 250 6.77 39.38 -15.56
C ASP A 250 5.23 39.31 -15.53
N GLY A 251 4.62 39.49 -14.35
CA GLY A 251 3.17 39.56 -14.18
C GLY A 251 2.53 40.74 -14.92
N VAL A 252 3.17 41.91 -14.89
CA VAL A 252 2.71 43.10 -15.65
C VAL A 252 2.81 42.83 -17.16
N ILE A 253 3.90 42.24 -17.62
CA ILE A 253 4.09 41.87 -19.04
C ILE A 253 3.05 40.84 -19.48
N ALA A 254 2.80 39.80 -18.68
CA ALA A 254 1.83 38.76 -18.98
C ALA A 254 0.39 39.27 -19.08
N LEU A 255 0.05 40.31 -18.30
CA LEU A 255 -1.27 40.95 -18.30
C LEU A 255 -1.42 42.06 -19.37
N GLY A 256 -0.32 42.70 -19.76
CA GLY A 256 -0.30 43.83 -20.70
C GLY A 256 -0.21 43.45 -22.18
N PHE A 257 0.43 42.31 -22.52
CA PHE A 257 0.67 41.93 -23.91
C PHE A 257 -0.26 40.81 -24.41
N ALA A 258 -0.87 41.01 -25.57
CA ALA A 258 -1.79 40.04 -26.19
C ALA A 258 -1.08 38.87 -26.92
N ARG A 259 0.23 38.97 -27.17
CA ARG A 259 1.00 37.95 -27.91
C ARG A 259 1.23 36.71 -27.04
N ALA A 260 0.75 35.55 -27.50
CA ALA A 260 0.82 34.30 -26.73
C ALA A 260 2.25 33.86 -26.37
N SER A 261 3.23 34.04 -27.27
CA SER A 261 4.63 33.65 -26.99
C SER A 261 5.25 34.44 -25.84
N VAL A 262 5.03 35.75 -25.81
CA VAL A 262 5.50 36.67 -24.76
C VAL A 262 4.78 36.39 -23.45
N ARG A 263 3.47 36.12 -23.51
CA ARG A 263 2.69 35.78 -22.31
C ARG A 263 3.13 34.45 -21.70
N VAL A 264 3.46 33.44 -22.52
CA VAL A 264 3.94 32.14 -22.00
C VAL A 264 5.31 32.29 -21.35
N SER A 265 6.26 33.01 -21.97
CA SER A 265 7.59 33.23 -21.39
C SER A 265 7.51 34.05 -20.09
N ALA A 266 6.68 35.09 -20.06
CA ALA A 266 6.46 35.89 -18.86
C ALA A 266 5.73 35.09 -17.75
N CYS A 267 4.72 34.27 -18.08
CA CYS A 267 4.09 33.40 -17.09
C CYS A 267 5.05 32.33 -16.54
N ALA A 268 5.90 31.76 -17.39
CA ALA A 268 6.92 30.81 -16.95
C ALA A 268 7.94 31.49 -16.02
N GLY A 269 8.42 32.68 -16.40
CA GLY A 269 9.26 33.54 -15.56
C GLY A 269 8.64 33.83 -14.21
N LEU A 270 7.44 34.41 -14.20
CA LEU A 270 6.64 34.70 -13.01
C LEU A 270 6.51 33.48 -12.08
N CYS A 271 6.23 32.30 -12.62
CA CYS A 271 6.10 31.09 -11.82
C CYS A 271 7.44 30.66 -11.20
N VAL A 272 8.54 30.71 -11.96
CA VAL A 272 9.86 30.30 -11.48
C VAL A 272 10.44 31.30 -10.49
N THR A 273 10.54 32.58 -10.87
CA THR A 273 11.10 33.64 -10.02
C THR A 273 10.21 33.91 -8.81
N GLY A 274 8.89 33.92 -9.00
CA GLY A 274 7.93 34.09 -7.91
C GLY A 274 7.95 32.95 -6.91
N ALA A 275 8.00 31.68 -7.37
CA ALA A 275 8.11 30.55 -6.46
C ALA A 275 9.46 30.50 -5.74
N ALA A 276 10.57 30.77 -6.44
CA ALA A 276 11.89 30.84 -5.83
C ALA A 276 11.98 31.95 -4.76
N GLY A 277 11.49 33.16 -5.08
CA GLY A 277 11.48 34.28 -4.13
C GLY A 277 10.62 34.00 -2.90
N LEU A 278 9.42 33.44 -3.09
CA LEU A 278 8.55 33.03 -1.97
C LEU A 278 9.16 31.91 -1.13
N LEU A 279 9.85 30.95 -1.75
CA LEU A 279 10.51 29.84 -1.04
C LEU A 279 11.67 30.35 -0.18
N VAL A 280 12.53 31.22 -0.72
CA VAL A 280 13.62 31.83 0.05
C VAL A 280 13.05 32.64 1.22
N ALA A 281 12.05 33.49 0.97
CA ALA A 281 11.38 34.24 2.05
C ALA A 281 10.72 33.34 3.10
N LEU A 282 10.17 32.20 2.69
CA LEU A 282 9.61 31.20 3.61
C LEU A 282 10.70 30.54 4.47
N VAL A 283 11.83 30.15 3.87
CA VAL A 283 12.96 29.55 4.61
C VAL A 283 13.49 30.53 5.65
N GLU A 284 13.75 31.79 5.25
CA GLU A 284 14.19 32.84 6.17
C GLU A 284 13.17 33.10 7.29
N SER A 285 11.87 33.02 6.98
CA SER A 285 10.81 33.14 7.99
C SER A 285 10.77 31.97 8.97
N LEU A 286 11.15 30.76 8.54
CA LEU A 286 11.14 29.54 9.37
C LEU A 286 12.41 29.41 10.21
N THR A 287 13.53 29.97 9.76
CA THR A 287 14.83 29.95 10.46
C THR A 287 15.08 31.18 11.32
N ALA A 288 14.14 32.14 11.35
CA ALA A 288 14.25 33.34 12.17
C ALA A 288 14.38 33.02 13.67
N GLY A 289 15.38 33.60 14.32
CA GLY A 289 15.66 33.39 15.76
C GLY A 289 14.67 34.08 16.70
N GLY A 290 13.81 34.95 16.18
CA GLY A 290 12.79 35.65 16.96
C GLY A 290 11.77 36.40 16.10
N PRO A 291 10.73 36.98 16.72
CA PRO A 291 9.63 37.61 16.00
C PRO A 291 10.08 38.85 15.21
N ALA A 292 11.07 39.60 15.70
CA ALA A 292 11.61 40.77 15.00
C ALA A 292 12.31 40.38 13.69
N ASP A 293 13.09 39.30 13.70
CA ASP A 293 13.82 38.80 12.53
C ASP A 293 12.85 38.22 11.48
N ALA A 294 11.70 37.70 11.91
CA ALA A 294 10.66 37.17 11.03
C ALA A 294 9.83 38.27 10.31
N VAL A 295 9.88 39.53 10.74
CA VAL A 295 9.08 40.62 10.15
C VAL A 295 9.48 40.90 8.70
N ALA A 296 10.78 40.99 8.42
CA ALA A 296 11.30 41.27 7.09
C ALA A 296 10.93 40.19 6.05
N PRO A 297 11.17 38.88 6.28
CA PRO A 297 10.70 37.83 5.37
C PRO A 297 9.17 37.76 5.30
N GLY A 298 8.46 38.00 6.41
CA GLY A 298 7.00 38.08 6.44
C GLY A 298 6.45 39.20 5.55
N ALA A 299 7.08 40.38 5.52
CA ALA A 299 6.70 41.48 4.65
C ALA A 299 6.87 41.12 3.16
N LEU A 300 7.94 40.41 2.80
CA LEU A 300 8.17 39.91 1.43
C LEU A 300 7.11 38.87 1.02
N LEU A 301 6.76 37.94 1.92
CA LEU A 301 5.69 36.96 1.69
C LEU A 301 4.32 37.65 1.49
N LEU A 302 4.00 38.68 2.28
CA LEU A 302 2.78 39.49 2.08
C LEU A 302 2.79 40.25 0.76
N ALA A 303 3.94 40.80 0.35
CA ALA A 303 4.08 41.46 -0.94
C ALA A 303 3.82 40.47 -2.10
N GLY A 304 4.41 39.26 -2.02
CA GLY A 304 4.16 38.19 -2.98
C GLY A 304 2.70 37.72 -2.99
N ALA A 305 2.04 37.65 -1.84
CA ALA A 305 0.61 37.35 -1.75
C ALA A 305 -0.26 38.43 -2.43
N GLY A 306 0.10 39.71 -2.25
CA GLY A 306 -0.54 40.84 -2.91
C GLY A 306 -0.43 40.77 -4.43
N LEU A 307 0.77 40.43 -4.94
CA LEU A 307 1.02 40.24 -6.38
C LEU A 307 0.19 39.06 -6.94
N ALA A 308 0.16 37.93 -6.23
CA ALA A 308 -0.61 36.76 -6.63
C ALA A 308 -2.13 37.03 -6.67
N LEU A 309 -2.67 37.78 -5.69
CA LEU A 309 -4.07 38.21 -5.67
C LEU A 309 -4.39 39.23 -6.77
N ALA A 310 -3.48 40.18 -7.04
CA ALA A 310 -3.64 41.15 -8.11
C ALA A 310 -3.70 40.47 -9.49
N GLY A 311 -2.84 39.47 -9.73
CA GLY A 311 -2.88 38.62 -10.92
C GLY A 311 -4.14 37.77 -11.01
N ALA A 312 -4.57 37.16 -9.89
CA ALA A 312 -5.76 36.33 -9.83
C ALA A 312 -7.07 37.07 -10.19
N ARG A 313 -7.14 38.39 -9.97
CA ARG A 313 -8.32 39.20 -10.36
C ARG A 313 -8.50 39.33 -11.87
N LYS A 314 -7.43 39.21 -12.65
CA LYS A 314 -7.42 39.39 -14.11
C LYS A 314 -7.23 38.08 -14.88
N ALA A 315 -6.91 36.99 -14.19
CA ALA A 315 -6.60 35.69 -14.76
C ALA A 315 -7.85 34.80 -14.95
N PRO A 316 -7.81 33.82 -15.87
CA PRO A 316 -8.85 32.80 -15.99
C PRO A 316 -8.95 31.92 -14.73
N GLU A 317 -10.09 31.25 -14.55
CA GLU A 317 -10.51 30.61 -13.29
C GLU A 317 -9.45 29.67 -12.67
N SER A 318 -8.79 28.82 -13.47
CA SER A 318 -7.78 27.89 -12.97
C SER A 318 -6.55 28.60 -12.37
N PHE A 319 -6.06 29.64 -13.04
CA PHE A 319 -4.93 30.45 -12.58
C PHE A 319 -5.32 31.35 -11.42
N ALA A 320 -6.58 31.81 -11.36
CA ALA A 320 -7.09 32.56 -10.23
C ALA A 320 -7.21 31.70 -8.95
N VAL A 321 -7.56 30.42 -9.07
CA VAL A 321 -7.51 29.46 -7.95
C VAL A 321 -6.06 29.25 -7.51
N ALA A 322 -5.14 28.99 -8.43
CA ALA A 322 -3.72 28.79 -8.11
C ALA A 322 -3.09 30.05 -7.44
N GLY A 323 -3.34 31.24 -7.99
CA GLY A 323 -2.91 32.50 -7.37
C GLY A 323 -3.52 32.72 -6.00
N GLY A 324 -4.79 32.36 -5.80
CA GLY A 324 -5.45 32.36 -4.48
C GLY A 324 -4.82 31.38 -3.48
N THR A 325 -4.42 30.18 -3.93
CA THR A 325 -3.72 29.21 -3.07
C THR A 325 -2.35 29.71 -2.62
N VAL A 326 -1.55 30.23 -3.56
CA VAL A 326 -0.21 30.76 -3.28
C VAL A 326 -0.29 31.97 -2.34
N ALA A 327 -1.23 32.89 -2.61
CA ALA A 327 -1.46 34.03 -1.74
C ALA A 327 -1.89 33.61 -0.33
N GLY A 328 -2.79 32.62 -0.22
CA GLY A 328 -3.23 32.11 1.07
C GLY A 328 -2.10 31.47 1.88
N LEU A 329 -1.28 30.65 1.25
CA LEU A 329 -0.10 30.03 1.88
C LEU A 329 0.93 31.08 2.29
N ALA A 330 1.20 32.08 1.44
CA ALA A 330 2.13 33.15 1.74
C ALA A 330 1.63 34.05 2.90
N VAL A 331 0.33 34.34 2.99
CA VAL A 331 -0.26 35.07 4.13
C VAL A 331 -0.13 34.27 5.42
N VAL A 332 -0.41 32.96 5.39
CA VAL A 332 -0.26 32.10 6.57
C VAL A 332 1.20 31.99 6.99
N ALA A 333 2.11 31.84 6.03
CA ALA A 333 3.54 31.81 6.29
C ALA A 333 4.05 33.14 6.89
N ALA A 334 3.59 34.28 6.36
CA ALA A 334 4.00 35.59 6.85
C ALA A 334 3.52 35.87 8.28
N VAL A 335 2.20 35.74 8.51
CA VAL A 335 1.60 36.05 9.81
C VAL A 335 1.95 34.96 10.83
N GLY A 336 1.90 33.70 10.40
CA GLY A 336 2.23 32.54 11.20
C GLY A 336 3.71 32.48 11.56
N GLY A 337 4.62 32.87 10.66
CA GLY A 337 6.06 32.88 10.90
C GLY A 337 6.48 33.85 12.01
N VAL A 338 5.96 35.08 11.97
CA VAL A 338 6.22 36.08 13.03
C VAL A 338 5.68 35.60 14.38
N ALA A 339 4.45 35.06 14.40
CA ALA A 339 3.85 34.57 15.63
C ALA A 339 4.50 33.26 16.13
N ALA A 340 4.97 32.39 15.23
CA ALA A 340 5.63 31.14 15.54
C ALA A 340 7.04 31.36 16.10
N ALA A 341 7.77 32.34 15.61
CA ALA A 341 9.10 32.69 16.12
C ALA A 341 9.07 33.23 17.57
N GLY A 342 7.91 33.70 18.05
CA GLY A 342 7.70 34.05 19.45
C GLY A 342 7.11 32.92 20.31
N ALA A 343 6.78 31.77 19.70
CA ALA A 343 6.15 30.65 20.41
C ALA A 343 7.21 29.71 21.01
N PRO A 344 6.94 29.08 22.18
CA PRO A 344 7.82 28.05 22.72
C PRO A 344 7.96 26.86 21.76
N ASP A 345 9.09 26.14 21.86
CA ASP A 345 9.36 24.93 21.06
C ASP A 345 8.16 23.96 21.07
N GLY A 346 7.82 23.44 19.90
CA GLY A 346 6.69 22.53 19.67
C GLY A 346 5.34 23.20 19.43
N TRP A 347 5.16 24.49 19.74
CA TRP A 347 3.93 25.25 19.46
C TRP A 347 3.82 25.93 18.08
N PRO A 348 4.89 26.11 17.25
CA PRO A 348 4.79 26.72 15.92
C PRO A 348 3.68 26.15 15.02
N VAL A 349 3.50 24.82 15.03
CA VAL A 349 2.48 24.13 14.21
C VAL A 349 1.07 24.60 14.57
N LEU A 350 0.80 24.81 15.86
CA LEU A 350 -0.50 25.32 16.31
C LEU A 350 -0.73 26.75 15.83
N VAL A 351 0.29 27.59 15.86
CA VAL A 351 0.21 28.97 15.37
C VAL A 351 -0.17 28.99 13.89
N TYR A 352 0.52 28.21 13.05
CA TYR A 352 0.17 28.11 11.62
C TYR A 352 -1.24 27.56 11.38
N LEU A 353 -1.68 26.58 12.18
CA LEU A 353 -3.06 26.07 12.13
C LEU A 353 -4.09 27.17 12.42
N LEU A 354 -3.87 27.95 13.48
CA LEU A 354 -4.75 29.06 13.87
C LEU A 354 -4.76 30.17 12.80
N CYS A 355 -3.61 30.50 12.21
CA CYS A 355 -3.53 31.44 11.09
C CYS A 355 -4.28 30.93 9.86
N GLY A 356 -4.17 29.64 9.53
CA GLY A 356 -4.92 28.98 8.46
C GLY A 356 -6.44 28.98 8.71
N ALA A 357 -6.87 28.85 9.96
CA ALA A 357 -8.27 28.93 10.36
C ALA A 357 -8.80 30.38 10.30
N ALA A 358 -8.02 31.36 10.79
CA ALA A 358 -8.35 32.78 10.74
C ALA A 358 -8.50 33.29 9.30
N LEU A 359 -7.70 32.74 8.39
CA LEU A 359 -7.78 33.01 6.96
C LEU A 359 -9.13 32.63 6.35
N LEU A 360 -9.82 31.60 6.86
CA LEU A 360 -11.21 31.27 6.45
C LEU A 360 -12.23 32.29 6.98
N ALA A 361 -11.99 32.89 8.16
CA ALA A 361 -12.89 33.89 8.74
C ALA A 361 -12.77 35.26 8.06
N GLY A 362 -11.59 35.61 7.54
CA GLY A 362 -11.30 36.89 6.87
C GLY A 362 -11.82 37.05 5.44
N VAL A 363 -12.41 36.01 4.83
CA VAL A 363 -12.74 35.95 3.39
C VAL A 363 -13.95 36.79 2.96
N ARG A 364 -14.45 37.69 3.82
CA ARG A 364 -15.53 38.62 3.45
C ARG A 364 -15.09 39.78 2.55
N ALA A 365 -13.80 39.86 2.21
CA ALA A 365 -13.29 40.83 1.25
C ALA A 365 -13.91 40.60 -0.16
N PRO A 366 -14.08 41.66 -0.99
CA PRO A 366 -14.65 41.57 -2.33
C PRO A 366 -13.69 40.89 -3.33
N LEU A 367 -13.35 39.63 -3.06
CA LEU A 367 -12.48 38.79 -3.87
C LEU A 367 -13.34 37.89 -4.77
N GLY A 368 -12.93 37.70 -6.02
CA GLY A 368 -13.64 36.84 -6.96
C GLY A 368 -13.77 35.39 -6.46
N ARG A 369 -14.83 34.68 -6.84
CA ARG A 369 -15.15 33.31 -6.36
C ARG A 369 -14.00 32.31 -6.54
N ALA A 370 -13.17 32.47 -7.58
CA ALA A 370 -12.01 31.62 -7.83
C ALA A 370 -10.89 31.81 -6.81
N ALA A 371 -10.60 33.06 -6.42
CA ALA A 371 -9.59 33.36 -5.39
C ALA A 371 -10.03 32.86 -4.01
N VAL A 372 -11.32 32.97 -3.69
CA VAL A 372 -11.91 32.40 -2.45
C VAL A 372 -11.73 30.88 -2.40
N ARG A 373 -11.98 30.16 -3.51
CA ARG A 373 -11.70 28.71 -3.56
C ARG A 373 -10.23 28.40 -3.34
N GLY A 374 -9.32 29.17 -3.93
CA GLY A 374 -7.88 29.02 -3.71
C GLY A 374 -7.49 29.23 -2.24
N LEU A 375 -8.12 30.20 -1.58
CA LEU A 375 -7.89 30.49 -0.16
C LEU A 375 -8.37 29.33 0.74
N VAL A 376 -9.51 28.72 0.42
CA VAL A 376 -10.00 27.50 1.10
C VAL A 376 -9.03 26.33 0.91
N TRP A 377 -8.49 26.14 -0.30
CA TRP A 377 -7.47 25.14 -0.57
C TRP A 377 -6.16 25.39 0.19
N ALA A 378 -5.75 26.65 0.37
CA ALA A 378 -4.60 27.01 1.20
C ALA A 378 -4.83 26.62 2.66
N SER A 379 -5.98 26.99 3.24
CA SER A 379 -6.35 26.58 4.61
C SER A 379 -6.43 25.06 4.76
N GLY A 380 -7.01 24.36 3.78
CA GLY A 380 -7.04 22.90 3.71
C GLY A 380 -5.64 22.27 3.65
N SER A 381 -4.70 22.91 2.95
CA SER A 381 -3.31 22.44 2.84
C SER A 381 -2.55 22.64 4.15
N VAL A 382 -2.74 23.78 4.82
CA VAL A 382 -2.13 24.08 6.14
C VAL A 382 -2.67 23.12 7.21
N THR A 383 -3.98 22.90 7.24
CA THR A 383 -4.60 21.94 8.18
C THR A 383 -4.11 20.51 7.93
N ALA A 384 -4.02 20.09 6.66
CA ALA A 384 -3.46 18.78 6.31
C ALA A 384 -1.98 18.66 6.69
N GLY A 385 -1.17 19.70 6.45
CA GLY A 385 0.23 19.76 6.87
C GLY A 385 0.39 19.67 8.39
N ALA A 386 -0.44 20.39 9.16
CA ALA A 386 -0.41 20.33 10.62
C ALA A 386 -0.76 18.94 11.17
N VAL A 387 -1.73 18.25 10.55
CA VAL A 387 -2.05 16.85 10.88
C VAL A 387 -0.89 15.93 10.50
N LEU A 388 -0.30 16.10 9.32
CA LEU A 388 0.82 15.28 8.84
C LEU A 388 2.02 15.36 9.79
N VAL A 389 2.38 16.57 10.23
CA VAL A 389 3.45 16.80 11.22
C VAL A 389 3.12 16.20 12.59
N SER A 390 1.83 16.03 12.92
CA SER A 390 1.38 15.39 14.16
C SER A 390 1.27 13.86 14.07
N LEU A 391 1.44 13.24 12.89
CA LEU A 391 1.35 11.78 12.74
C LEU A 391 2.46 11.00 13.46
N PRO A 392 3.74 11.44 13.50
CA PRO A 392 4.79 10.71 14.20
C PRO A 392 4.46 10.45 15.66
N SER A 393 3.88 11.41 16.39
CA SER A 393 3.48 11.20 17.80
C SER A 393 2.38 10.16 17.94
N VAL A 394 1.43 10.11 17.00
CA VAL A 394 0.37 9.09 16.98
C VAL A 394 0.97 7.71 16.71
N MET A 395 1.91 7.62 15.77
CA MET A 395 2.60 6.36 15.43
C MET A 395 3.40 5.81 16.62
N VAL A 396 4.14 6.68 17.32
CA VAL A 396 4.89 6.30 18.53
C VAL A 396 3.95 5.74 19.59
N VAL A 397 2.85 6.42 19.89
CA VAL A 397 1.88 5.99 20.92
C VAL A 397 1.10 4.74 20.51
N ALA A 398 0.78 4.57 19.23
CA ALA A 398 0.06 3.41 18.73
C ALA A 398 0.92 2.13 18.74
N VAL A 399 2.20 2.24 18.38
CA VAL A 399 3.12 1.08 18.26
C VAL A 399 3.82 0.77 19.58
N GLY A 400 4.11 1.77 20.40
CA GLY A 400 4.89 1.58 21.63
C GLY A 400 4.36 0.54 22.62
N PRO A 401 3.04 0.32 22.79
CA PRO A 401 2.54 -0.78 23.63
C PRO A 401 3.05 -2.17 23.24
N VAL A 402 3.46 -2.40 21.98
CA VAL A 402 4.03 -3.68 21.52
C VAL A 402 5.30 -4.05 22.28
N THR A 403 6.06 -3.07 22.77
CA THR A 403 7.26 -3.30 23.59
C THR A 403 6.96 -4.09 24.88
N ARG A 404 5.71 -4.09 25.35
CA ARG A 404 5.28 -4.82 26.55
C ARG A 404 5.23 -6.33 26.38
N LEU A 405 5.20 -6.84 25.16
CA LEU A 405 5.24 -8.28 24.90
C LEU A 405 6.54 -8.94 25.39
N GLY A 406 7.64 -8.18 25.48
CA GLY A 406 8.92 -8.67 25.98
C GLY A 406 9.07 -8.68 27.51
N GLY A 407 8.11 -8.10 28.25
CA GLY A 407 8.21 -7.88 29.71
C GLY A 407 6.86 -7.99 30.40
N VAL A 408 6.17 -9.11 30.23
CA VAL A 408 4.88 -9.36 30.89
C VAL A 408 5.08 -9.41 32.40
N TRP A 409 4.31 -8.61 33.14
CA TRP A 409 4.38 -8.46 34.60
C TRP A 409 5.76 -8.04 35.12
N SER A 410 6.53 -7.31 34.32
CA SER A 410 7.83 -6.76 34.73
C SER A 410 7.73 -5.56 35.69
N GLY A 411 6.51 -5.10 36.00
CA GLY A 411 6.24 -3.96 36.87
C GLY A 411 5.69 -2.74 36.12
N ALA A 412 5.00 -1.88 36.88
CA ALA A 412 4.37 -0.68 36.33
C ALA A 412 5.41 0.37 35.91
N PRO A 413 5.34 0.89 34.67
CA PRO A 413 6.10 2.06 34.24
C PRO A 413 5.76 3.29 35.10
N ARG A 414 6.71 4.21 35.24
CA ARG A 414 6.51 5.44 36.04
C ARG A 414 5.59 6.43 35.33
N SER A 415 5.78 6.60 34.02
CA SER A 415 5.04 7.55 33.20
C SER A 415 4.38 6.91 31.96
N ALA A 416 3.48 7.65 31.33
CA ALA A 416 2.90 7.30 30.03
C ALA A 416 3.97 7.19 28.91
N ARG A 417 5.03 8.01 28.97
CA ARG A 417 6.14 7.97 28.00
C ARG A 417 6.96 6.70 28.12
N ASP A 418 7.26 6.29 29.35
CA ASP A 418 7.91 5.01 29.64
C ASP A 418 7.03 3.83 29.24
N ALA A 419 5.71 3.96 29.43
CA ALA A 419 4.73 2.92 29.08
C ALA A 419 4.82 2.51 27.60
N VAL A 420 5.07 3.49 26.73
CA VAL A 420 5.17 3.38 25.27
C VAL A 420 6.62 3.10 24.80
N GLY A 421 7.60 3.05 25.72
CA GLY A 421 9.01 2.78 25.37
C GLY A 421 9.68 3.95 24.66
N ALA A 422 9.22 5.18 24.91
CA ALA A 422 9.60 6.39 24.19
C ALA A 422 10.05 7.52 25.13
N GLY A 423 10.62 7.20 26.29
CA GLY A 423 11.04 8.17 27.30
C GLY A 423 12.06 9.21 26.80
N ASP A 424 12.98 8.78 25.93
CA ASP A 424 14.11 9.60 25.46
C ASP A 424 13.79 10.46 24.22
N LEU A 425 12.57 10.37 23.66
CA LEU A 425 12.20 11.17 22.49
C LEU A 425 12.02 12.66 22.87
N PRO A 426 12.22 13.60 21.92
CA PRO A 426 12.05 15.04 22.15
C PRO A 426 10.57 15.43 22.25
N TRP A 427 9.88 14.99 23.31
CA TRP A 427 8.45 15.24 23.53
C TRP A 427 8.09 16.73 23.57
N ARG A 428 9.05 17.60 23.92
CA ARG A 428 8.88 19.07 23.91
C ARG A 428 8.45 19.58 22.53
N GLU A 429 9.03 19.05 21.47
CA GLU A 429 8.68 19.43 20.08
C GLU A 429 7.32 18.86 19.66
N MET A 430 6.82 17.83 20.34
CA MET A 430 5.59 17.12 20.02
C MET A 430 4.39 17.53 20.90
N VAL A 431 4.58 18.43 21.88
CA VAL A 431 3.54 18.78 22.89
C VAL A 431 2.27 19.34 22.25
N ALA A 432 2.37 20.06 21.13
CA ALA A 432 1.20 20.64 20.47
C ALA A 432 0.40 19.63 19.64
N ALA A 433 0.95 18.45 19.31
CA ALA A 433 0.30 17.45 18.46
C ALA A 433 -1.12 17.05 18.94
N PRO A 434 -1.38 16.70 20.21
CA PRO A 434 -2.74 16.38 20.66
C PRO A 434 -3.69 17.57 20.53
N VAL A 435 -3.23 18.80 20.77
CA VAL A 435 -4.05 20.02 20.65
C VAL A 435 -4.42 20.27 19.19
N VAL A 436 -3.46 20.16 18.27
CA VAL A 436 -3.66 20.28 16.82
C VAL A 436 -4.69 19.26 16.33
N LEU A 437 -4.51 17.98 16.68
CA LEU A 437 -5.42 16.90 16.28
C LEU A 437 -6.84 17.12 16.83
N LEU A 438 -6.96 17.52 18.09
CA LEU A 438 -8.25 17.79 18.74
C LEU A 438 -8.97 19.01 18.17
N LEU A 439 -8.25 20.09 17.85
CA LEU A 439 -8.84 21.28 17.24
C LEU A 439 -9.35 21.00 15.82
N VAL A 440 -8.58 20.27 15.02
CA VAL A 440 -9.02 19.84 13.68
C VAL A 440 -10.21 18.89 13.78
N ALA A 441 -10.19 17.95 14.74
CA ALA A 441 -11.31 17.07 15.01
C ALA A 441 -12.58 17.84 15.41
N LEU A 442 -12.44 18.85 16.26
CA LEU A 442 -13.54 19.73 16.68
C LEU A 442 -14.10 20.51 15.48
N ALA A 443 -13.23 21.06 14.63
CA ALA A 443 -13.64 21.79 13.43
C ALA A 443 -14.40 20.89 12.44
N LEU A 444 -13.90 19.67 12.20
CA LEU A 444 -14.58 18.68 11.35
C LEU A 444 -15.89 18.17 11.97
N GLY A 445 -15.94 17.99 13.29
CA GLY A 445 -17.14 17.63 14.03
C GLY A 445 -18.21 18.73 14.00
N ALA A 446 -17.80 19.99 14.13
CA ALA A 446 -18.67 21.15 13.97
C ALA A 446 -19.20 21.25 12.53
N ALA A 447 -18.33 21.06 11.53
CA ALA A 447 -18.74 21.01 10.12
C ALA A 447 -19.70 19.84 9.83
N TYR A 448 -19.51 18.68 10.46
CA TYR A 448 -20.41 17.54 10.34
C TYR A 448 -21.79 17.80 10.93
N ARG A 449 -21.83 18.44 12.12
CA ARG A 449 -23.06 18.75 12.86
C ARG A 449 -23.85 19.87 12.21
N TRP A 450 -23.19 20.95 11.81
CA TRP A 450 -23.78 22.15 11.21
C TRP A 450 -23.55 22.22 9.70
N TRP A 451 -23.62 21.08 9.02
CA TRP A 451 -23.28 20.94 7.60
C TRP A 451 -24.06 21.90 6.70
N GLU A 452 -25.36 22.10 6.98
CA GLU A 452 -26.21 23.01 6.20
C GLU A 452 -25.81 24.48 6.41
N ASP A 453 -25.49 24.88 7.63
CA ASP A 453 -25.04 26.24 7.94
C ASP A 453 -23.64 26.50 7.40
N ALA A 454 -22.76 25.49 7.44
CA ALA A 454 -21.42 25.55 6.86
C ALA A 454 -21.48 25.71 5.32
N LEU A 455 -22.39 25.01 4.64
CA LEU A 455 -22.63 25.19 3.21
C LEU A 455 -23.19 26.58 2.88
N ARG A 456 -24.13 27.08 3.71
CA ARG A 456 -24.66 28.45 3.56
C ARG A 456 -23.57 29.50 3.75
N TRP A 457 -22.66 29.28 4.69
CA TRP A 457 -21.53 30.17 4.98
C TRP A 457 -20.43 30.12 3.92
N ALA A 458 -20.09 28.92 3.40
CA ALA A 458 -19.12 28.73 2.33
C ALA A 458 -19.62 29.21 0.95
N GLY A 459 -20.94 29.37 0.78
CA GLY A 459 -21.56 29.85 -0.45
C GLY A 459 -21.41 28.88 -1.63
N PRO A 460 -21.69 29.33 -2.88
CA PRO A 460 -21.64 28.48 -4.08
C PRO A 460 -20.21 28.08 -4.51
N ALA A 461 -19.19 28.41 -3.70
CA ALA A 461 -17.80 28.11 -3.98
C ALA A 461 -17.46 26.62 -3.74
N VAL A 462 -18.21 25.93 -2.88
CA VAL A 462 -18.00 24.52 -2.54
C VAL A 462 -19.25 23.73 -2.94
N GLY A 463 -19.11 22.83 -3.92
CA GLY A 463 -20.23 22.02 -4.38
C GLY A 463 -20.72 21.06 -3.28
N PRO A 464 -22.03 21.00 -2.99
CA PRO A 464 -22.56 20.12 -1.96
C PRO A 464 -22.47 18.66 -2.43
N ARG A 465 -21.54 17.91 -1.84
CA ARG A 465 -21.44 16.46 -2.03
C ARG A 465 -21.70 15.76 -0.70
N ALA A 466 -22.79 15.00 -0.60
CA ALA A 466 -23.18 14.28 0.61
C ALA A 466 -22.07 13.36 1.16
N ALA A 467 -21.20 12.82 0.29
CA ALA A 467 -20.03 12.04 0.67
C ALA A 467 -19.04 12.80 1.59
N TRP A 468 -18.93 14.12 1.45
CA TRP A 468 -18.00 14.94 2.22
C TRP A 468 -18.45 15.13 3.66
N ARG A 469 -19.75 15.10 3.93
CA ARG A 469 -20.27 15.10 5.30
C ARG A 469 -19.82 13.83 6.03
N GLY A 470 -20.01 12.66 5.42
CA GLY A 470 -19.54 11.38 5.99
C GLY A 470 -18.02 11.34 6.19
N ALA A 471 -17.25 11.86 5.22
CA ALA A 471 -15.79 11.97 5.31
C ALA A 471 -15.34 12.91 6.45
N ALA A 472 -15.99 14.06 6.63
CA ALA A 472 -15.69 14.99 7.73
C ALA A 472 -15.97 14.36 9.10
N GLY A 473 -17.12 13.68 9.26
CA GLY A 473 -17.45 13.00 10.50
C GLY A 473 -16.49 11.86 10.84
N SER A 474 -16.15 11.01 9.87
CA SER A 474 -15.23 9.88 10.05
C SER A 474 -13.80 10.33 10.34
N THR A 475 -13.31 11.34 9.60
CA THR A 475 -11.98 11.94 9.83
C THR A 475 -11.94 12.65 11.18
N GLY A 476 -13.01 13.35 11.57
CA GLY A 476 -13.11 13.99 12.89
C GLY A 476 -13.02 12.97 14.03
N VAL A 477 -13.68 11.82 13.94
CA VAL A 477 -13.57 10.74 14.94
C VAL A 477 -12.16 10.16 14.98
N ALA A 478 -11.54 9.92 13.82
CA ALA A 478 -10.17 9.39 13.76
C ALA A 478 -9.15 10.34 14.40
N LEU A 479 -9.24 11.64 14.10
CA LEU A 479 -8.35 12.67 14.67
C LEU A 479 -8.64 12.93 16.15
N ALA A 480 -9.90 12.88 16.58
CA ALA A 480 -10.26 13.00 18.00
C ALA A 480 -9.64 11.84 18.79
N TRP A 481 -9.78 10.61 18.30
CA TRP A 481 -9.17 9.45 18.93
C TRP A 481 -7.64 9.60 18.96
N ALA A 482 -7.00 9.92 17.83
CA ALA A 482 -5.55 10.11 17.75
C ALA A 482 -5.06 11.17 18.75
N GLY A 483 -5.70 12.34 18.81
CA GLY A 483 -5.35 13.40 19.76
C GLY A 483 -5.51 12.97 21.22
N LEU A 484 -6.61 12.28 21.55
CA LEU A 484 -6.86 11.79 22.92
C LEU A 484 -5.91 10.67 23.32
N THR A 485 -5.47 9.82 22.39
CA THR A 485 -4.46 8.78 22.69
C THR A 485 -3.07 9.36 22.94
N VAL A 486 -2.69 10.43 22.25
CA VAL A 486 -1.39 11.09 22.43
C VAL A 486 -1.33 11.95 23.69
N LEU A 487 -2.48 12.47 24.14
CA LEU A 487 -2.59 13.42 25.26
C LEU A 487 -1.90 12.95 26.57
N PRO A 488 -2.05 11.70 27.05
CA PRO A 488 -1.37 11.25 28.26
C PRO A 488 0.15 11.26 28.16
N ALA A 489 0.70 10.93 26.99
CA ALA A 489 2.16 10.93 26.76
C ALA A 489 2.70 12.37 26.61
N ALA A 490 1.94 13.26 25.97
CA ALA A 490 2.30 14.67 25.87
C ALA A 490 2.35 15.35 27.25
N LEU A 491 1.34 15.10 28.09
CA LEU A 491 1.24 15.65 29.46
C LEU A 491 2.06 14.89 30.52
N ASP A 492 2.75 13.82 30.14
CA ASP A 492 3.52 12.96 31.03
C ASP A 492 2.72 12.42 32.23
N LEU A 493 1.47 12.00 31.96
CA LEU A 493 0.59 11.46 33.00
C LEU A 493 1.14 10.14 33.56
N SER A 494 0.69 9.79 34.77
CA SER A 494 1.01 8.49 35.36
C SER A 494 0.49 7.34 34.50
N PHE A 495 1.17 6.19 34.56
CA PHE A 495 0.76 4.98 33.84
C PHE A 495 -0.70 4.60 34.10
N ALA A 496 -1.15 4.68 35.36
CA ALA A 496 -2.53 4.37 35.74
C ALA A 496 -3.55 5.34 35.09
N ALA A 497 -3.24 6.64 35.06
CA ALA A 497 -4.10 7.63 34.42
C ALA A 497 -4.15 7.45 32.89
N ALA A 498 -3.01 7.12 32.28
CA ALA A 498 -2.93 6.83 30.84
C ALA A 498 -3.74 5.58 30.46
N LEU A 499 -3.60 4.48 31.21
CA LEU A 499 -4.35 3.25 30.98
C LEU A 499 -5.85 3.46 31.20
N ALA A 500 -6.25 4.14 32.30
CA ALA A 500 -7.64 4.47 32.56
C ALA A 500 -8.24 5.35 31.46
N GLY A 501 -7.51 6.38 31.02
CA GLY A 501 -7.89 7.24 29.90
C GLY A 501 -8.12 6.44 28.61
N GLN A 502 -7.20 5.52 28.28
CA GLN A 502 -7.33 4.67 27.10
C GLN A 502 -8.56 3.75 27.18
N LEU A 503 -8.84 3.17 28.34
CA LEU A 503 -10.03 2.34 28.55
C LEU A 503 -11.32 3.16 28.41
N VAL A 504 -11.37 4.38 28.97
CA VAL A 504 -12.50 5.31 28.79
C VAL A 504 -12.69 5.68 27.31
N LEU A 505 -11.60 5.87 26.57
CA LEU A 505 -11.66 6.14 25.12
C LEU A 505 -12.22 4.96 24.34
N VAL A 506 -11.89 3.72 24.70
CA VAL A 506 -12.46 2.51 24.08
C VAL A 506 -13.96 2.42 24.34
N VAL A 507 -14.41 2.72 25.57
CA VAL A 507 -15.85 2.77 25.92
C VAL A 507 -16.56 3.85 25.10
N GLY A 508 -15.99 5.06 25.04
CA GLY A 508 -16.54 6.18 24.26
C GLY A 508 -16.62 5.88 22.77
N ALA A 509 -15.55 5.32 22.17
CA ALA A 509 -15.52 4.92 20.77
C ALA A 509 -16.57 3.83 20.47
N SER A 510 -16.73 2.86 21.37
CA SER A 510 -17.77 1.83 21.27
C SER A 510 -19.19 2.42 21.33
N ALA A 511 -19.43 3.40 22.21
CA ALA A 511 -20.70 4.11 22.29
C ALA A 511 -20.99 4.92 21.02
N VAL A 512 -19.99 5.60 20.45
CA VAL A 512 -20.10 6.33 19.18
C VAL A 512 -20.34 5.37 18.01
N ALA A 513 -19.70 4.20 17.99
CA ALA A 513 -19.94 3.18 16.97
C ALA A 513 -21.39 2.67 17.00
N VAL A 514 -21.91 2.32 18.18
CA VAL A 514 -23.31 1.89 18.35
C VAL A 514 -24.28 3.03 18.01
N GLY A 515 -24.02 4.25 18.48
CA GLY A 515 -24.83 5.43 18.19
C GLY A 515 -24.87 5.77 16.71
N GLY A 516 -23.72 5.71 16.01
CA GLY A 516 -23.61 5.96 14.58
C GLY A 516 -24.34 4.92 13.73
N LEU A 517 -24.25 3.63 14.09
CA LEU A 517 -25.04 2.57 13.45
C LEU A 517 -26.55 2.77 13.70
N ARG A 518 -26.93 3.21 14.89
CA ARG A 518 -28.34 3.54 15.21
C ARG A 518 -28.84 4.77 14.46
N GLY A 519 -27.98 5.76 14.21
CA GLY A 519 -28.30 6.99 13.49
C GLY A 519 -28.12 6.94 11.97
N GLY A 520 -27.75 5.79 11.40
CA GLY A 520 -27.53 5.63 9.96
C GLY A 520 -26.22 6.21 9.43
N ALA A 521 -25.30 6.65 10.31
CA ALA A 521 -24.00 7.20 9.97
C ALA A 521 -22.93 6.09 9.92
N SER A 522 -23.05 5.17 8.95
CA SER A 522 -22.20 3.97 8.85
C SER A 522 -20.69 4.28 8.78
N GLY A 523 -20.29 5.33 8.05
CA GLY A 523 -18.88 5.73 7.94
C GLY A 523 -18.27 6.13 9.28
N VAL A 524 -18.98 6.97 10.05
CA VAL A 524 -18.54 7.42 11.39
C VAL A 524 -18.49 6.24 12.36
N ALA A 525 -19.48 5.35 12.28
CA ALA A 525 -19.54 4.19 13.14
C ALA A 525 -18.41 3.18 12.87
N LEU A 526 -18.09 2.93 11.61
CA LEU A 526 -16.97 2.07 11.22
C LEU A 526 -15.64 2.65 11.69
N THR A 527 -15.41 3.95 11.51
CA THR A 527 -14.18 4.58 12.03
C THR A 527 -14.09 4.51 13.55
N ALA A 528 -15.18 4.76 14.27
CA ALA A 528 -15.21 4.64 15.73
C ALA A 528 -14.97 3.20 16.20
N GLY A 529 -15.52 2.21 15.48
CA GLY A 529 -15.27 0.79 15.75
C GLY A 529 -13.80 0.42 15.54
N VAL A 530 -13.20 0.82 14.41
CA VAL A 530 -11.80 0.52 14.09
C VAL A 530 -10.84 1.19 15.08
N THR A 531 -11.04 2.48 15.38
CA THR A 531 -10.19 3.18 16.37
C THR A 531 -10.41 2.64 17.79
N GLY A 532 -11.65 2.29 18.16
CA GLY A 532 -11.95 1.61 19.42
C GLY A 532 -11.25 0.25 19.54
N SER A 533 -11.24 -0.56 18.49
CA SER A 533 -10.52 -1.83 18.45
C SER A 533 -9.01 -1.64 18.54
N ALA A 534 -8.44 -0.68 17.81
CA ALA A 534 -7.01 -0.35 17.92
C ALA A 534 -6.65 0.12 19.35
N GLY A 535 -7.51 0.94 19.96
CA GLY A 535 -7.38 1.38 21.35
C GLY A 535 -7.46 0.25 22.35
N ALA A 536 -8.35 -0.73 22.13
CA ALA A 536 -8.49 -1.92 22.96
C ALA A 536 -7.24 -2.81 22.90
N VAL A 537 -6.64 -2.97 21.72
CA VAL A 537 -5.35 -3.67 21.56
C VAL A 537 -4.25 -2.92 22.31
N GLY A 538 -4.14 -1.60 22.13
CA GLY A 538 -3.16 -0.79 22.85
C GLY A 538 -3.33 -0.86 24.37
N ALA A 539 -4.56 -0.72 24.88
CA ALA A 539 -4.87 -0.83 26.31
C ALA A 539 -4.59 -2.24 26.85
N GLY A 540 -4.92 -3.28 26.08
CA GLY A 540 -4.65 -4.67 26.43
C GLY A 540 -3.16 -4.98 26.49
N LEU A 541 -2.35 -4.41 25.60
CA LEU A 541 -0.89 -4.55 25.64
C LEU A 541 -0.27 -3.79 26.81
N LEU A 542 -0.73 -2.56 27.07
CA LEU A 542 -0.27 -1.76 28.22
C LEU A 542 -0.64 -2.41 29.55
N SER A 543 -1.80 -3.07 29.64
CA SER A 543 -2.26 -3.72 30.87
C SER A 543 -1.43 -4.95 31.27
N LEU A 544 -0.66 -5.53 30.34
CA LEU A 544 0.30 -6.62 30.63
C LEU A 544 1.47 -6.19 31.53
N ALA A 545 1.61 -4.89 31.84
CA ALA A 545 2.64 -4.40 32.75
C ALA A 545 2.46 -4.93 34.20
N THR A 546 1.23 -5.10 34.67
CA THR A 546 0.94 -5.63 36.00
C THR A 546 -0.23 -6.61 35.97
N GLU A 547 -0.21 -7.54 36.91
CA GLU A 547 -1.27 -8.54 37.07
C GLU A 547 -2.65 -7.90 37.28
N THR A 548 -2.75 -6.91 38.18
CA THR A 548 -3.99 -6.18 38.47
C THR A 548 -4.52 -5.41 37.26
N ALA A 549 -3.64 -4.77 36.48
CA ALA A 549 -4.03 -4.08 35.26
C ALA A 549 -4.55 -5.06 34.20
N THR A 550 -3.90 -6.24 34.06
CA THR A 550 -4.31 -7.27 33.11
C THR A 550 -5.76 -7.71 33.36
N TYR A 551 -6.10 -8.11 34.58
CA TYR A 551 -7.46 -8.56 34.90
C TYR A 551 -8.51 -7.45 34.79
N THR A 552 -8.20 -6.24 35.26
CA THR A 552 -9.15 -5.11 35.21
C THR A 552 -9.42 -4.64 33.78
N ALA A 553 -8.37 -4.49 32.97
CA ALA A 553 -8.50 -4.05 31.58
C ALA A 553 -9.22 -5.09 30.72
N PHE A 554 -8.78 -6.36 30.74
CA PHE A 554 -9.42 -7.40 29.94
C PHE A 554 -10.85 -7.73 30.41
N GLY A 555 -11.11 -7.65 31.73
CA GLY A 555 -12.46 -7.75 32.27
C GLY A 555 -13.38 -6.63 31.79
N LEU A 556 -12.91 -5.38 31.80
CA LEU A 556 -13.67 -4.25 31.27
C LEU A 556 -13.88 -4.37 29.75
N LEU A 557 -12.85 -4.72 28.98
CA LEU A 557 -12.95 -4.90 27.53
C LEU A 557 -13.94 -6.01 27.16
N LEU A 558 -13.94 -7.12 27.92
CA LEU A 558 -14.94 -8.19 27.78
C LEU A 558 -16.37 -7.66 27.96
N VAL A 559 -16.62 -6.86 29.02
CA VAL A 559 -17.93 -6.26 29.28
C VAL A 559 -18.33 -5.28 28.17
N VAL A 560 -17.40 -4.45 27.69
CA VAL A 560 -17.67 -3.47 26.62
C VAL A 560 -18.03 -4.18 25.32
N PHE A 561 -17.23 -5.15 24.88
CA PHE A 561 -17.46 -5.85 23.62
C PHE A 561 -18.73 -6.72 23.65
N THR A 562 -19.06 -7.32 24.79
CA THR A 562 -20.34 -8.01 24.98
C THR A 562 -21.51 -7.04 24.96
N ALA A 563 -21.40 -5.89 25.63
CA ALA A 563 -22.43 -4.84 25.61
C ALA A 563 -22.68 -4.31 24.19
N VAL A 564 -21.63 -4.13 23.38
CA VAL A 564 -21.76 -3.74 21.96
C VAL A 564 -22.49 -4.83 21.16
N ALA A 565 -22.12 -6.10 21.33
CA ALA A 565 -22.76 -7.22 20.63
C ALA A 565 -24.26 -7.31 20.97
N VAL A 566 -24.63 -7.11 22.24
CA VAL A 566 -26.04 -7.11 22.70
C VAL A 566 -26.78 -5.86 22.20
N ALA A 567 -26.15 -4.67 22.27
CA ALA A 567 -26.77 -3.41 21.87
C ALA A 567 -27.13 -3.32 20.38
N LEU A 568 -26.48 -4.13 19.53
CA LEU A 568 -26.71 -4.22 18.09
C LEU A 568 -27.71 -5.32 17.69
N GLU A 569 -28.12 -6.19 18.63
CA GLU A 569 -29.00 -7.34 18.37
C GLU A 569 -30.34 -6.91 17.74
N ALA A 570 -30.99 -5.90 18.32
CA ALA A 570 -32.27 -5.37 17.82
C ALA A 570 -32.16 -4.79 16.39
N ARG A 571 -31.00 -4.23 16.03
CA ARG A 571 -30.76 -3.68 14.69
C ARG A 571 -30.51 -4.76 13.65
N VAL A 572 -29.80 -5.82 14.04
CA VAL A 572 -29.50 -6.95 13.16
C VAL A 572 -30.77 -7.77 12.87
N ALA A 573 -31.66 -7.95 13.85
CA ALA A 573 -32.94 -8.62 13.63
C ALA A 573 -33.85 -7.89 12.62
N GLY A 574 -33.75 -6.55 12.54
CA GLY A 574 -34.59 -5.71 11.67
C GLY A 574 -33.93 -5.25 10.36
N SER A 575 -32.65 -5.56 10.10
CA SER A 575 -31.90 -5.01 8.98
C SER A 575 -31.25 -6.08 8.11
N ARG A 576 -31.36 -5.92 6.78
CA ARG A 576 -30.60 -6.71 5.79
C ARG A 576 -29.19 -6.15 5.52
N ALA A 577 -28.77 -5.10 6.23
CA ALA A 577 -27.46 -4.48 6.01
C ALA A 577 -26.32 -5.35 6.57
N SER A 578 -25.26 -5.54 5.78
CA SER A 578 -24.09 -6.36 6.16
C SER A 578 -23.23 -5.73 7.27
N VAL A 579 -23.20 -4.40 7.35
CA VAL A 579 -22.35 -3.64 8.29
C VAL A 579 -22.67 -3.91 9.76
N PRO A 580 -23.90 -3.77 10.27
CA PRO A 580 -24.20 -4.04 11.68
C PRO A 580 -23.96 -5.50 12.07
N VAL A 581 -24.20 -6.46 11.15
CA VAL A 581 -23.92 -7.88 11.36
C VAL A 581 -22.42 -8.12 11.53
N ALA A 582 -21.60 -7.53 10.64
CA ALA A 582 -20.15 -7.65 10.70
C ALA A 582 -19.57 -7.05 11.99
N VAL A 583 -20.06 -5.86 12.40
CA VAL A 583 -19.62 -5.20 13.65
C VAL A 583 -20.03 -6.02 14.87
N GLN A 584 -21.26 -6.57 14.89
CA GLN A 584 -21.72 -7.42 15.98
C GLN A 584 -20.91 -8.73 16.09
N ALA A 585 -20.60 -9.37 14.96
CA ALA A 585 -19.76 -10.56 14.91
C ALA A 585 -18.33 -10.25 15.37
N ALA A 586 -17.74 -9.15 14.90
CA ALA A 586 -16.39 -8.73 15.28
C ALA A 586 -16.30 -8.40 16.78
N SER A 587 -17.28 -7.70 17.35
CA SER A 587 -17.31 -7.41 18.79
C SER A 587 -17.47 -8.67 19.62
N ALA A 588 -18.29 -9.63 19.17
CA ALA A 588 -18.43 -10.92 19.85
C ALA A 588 -17.13 -11.74 19.82
N CYS A 589 -16.41 -11.76 18.70
CA CYS A 589 -15.08 -12.38 18.64
C CYS A 589 -14.06 -11.67 19.54
N ALA A 590 -14.07 -10.33 19.56
CA ALA A 590 -13.20 -9.54 20.44
C ALA A 590 -13.47 -9.82 21.93
N ALA A 591 -14.73 -10.00 22.32
CA ALA A 591 -15.10 -10.42 23.66
C ALA A 591 -14.47 -11.79 24.02
N VAL A 592 -14.54 -12.78 23.13
CA VAL A 592 -13.93 -14.10 23.36
C VAL A 592 -12.41 -13.99 23.50
N VAL A 593 -11.73 -13.22 22.64
CA VAL A 593 -10.29 -12.97 22.76
C VAL A 593 -9.95 -12.30 24.09
N CYS A 594 -10.76 -11.34 24.54
CA CYS A 594 -10.57 -10.70 25.84
C CYS A 594 -10.80 -11.66 27.04
N ALA A 595 -11.54 -12.75 26.87
CA ALA A 595 -11.69 -13.80 27.89
C ALA A 595 -10.53 -14.81 27.91
N VAL A 596 -9.86 -15.03 26.77
CA VAL A 596 -8.70 -15.94 26.65
C VAL A 596 -7.52 -15.47 27.48
N VAL A 597 -7.20 -14.17 27.42
CA VAL A 597 -6.03 -13.61 28.13
C VAL A 597 -6.10 -13.79 29.65
N PRO A 598 -7.17 -13.38 30.37
CA PRO A 598 -7.27 -13.60 31.81
C PRO A 598 -7.34 -15.09 32.17
N ALA A 599 -7.92 -15.95 31.33
CA ALA A 599 -7.92 -17.40 31.57
C ALA A 599 -6.51 -18.01 31.49
N ALA A 600 -5.67 -17.53 30.57
CA ALA A 600 -4.26 -17.92 30.48
C ALA A 600 -3.43 -17.32 31.63
N ALA A 601 -3.67 -16.05 31.97
CA ALA A 601 -3.02 -15.35 33.07
C ALA A 601 -3.32 -15.97 34.45
N LEU A 602 -4.52 -16.53 34.63
CA LEU A 602 -4.94 -17.17 35.89
C LEU A 602 -3.96 -18.23 36.36
N GLY A 603 -3.47 -19.06 35.45
CA GLY A 603 -2.52 -20.09 35.83
C GLY A 603 -1.16 -19.52 36.26
N ALA A 604 -0.68 -18.45 35.61
CA ALA A 604 0.53 -17.76 36.03
C ALA A 604 0.37 -17.09 37.41
N SER A 605 -0.80 -16.51 37.71
CA SER A 605 -1.09 -15.95 39.04
C SER A 605 -1.17 -16.99 40.15
N LEU A 606 -1.58 -18.22 39.82
CA LEU A 606 -1.60 -19.36 40.75
C LEU A 606 -0.23 -20.01 40.93
N GLY A 607 0.83 -19.48 40.30
CA GLY A 607 2.18 -20.06 40.33
C GLY A 607 2.29 -21.39 39.58
N LEU A 608 1.34 -21.70 38.71
CA LEU A 608 1.34 -22.92 37.90
C LEU A 608 2.30 -22.77 36.71
N SER A 609 3.00 -23.84 36.37
CA SER A 609 3.80 -23.90 35.14
C SER A 609 2.91 -23.85 33.89
N VAL A 610 3.46 -23.40 32.75
CA VAL A 610 2.72 -23.22 31.47
C VAL A 610 1.89 -24.44 31.08
N HIS A 611 2.40 -25.66 31.29
CA HIS A 611 1.70 -26.91 30.97
C HIS A 611 0.51 -27.20 31.90
N GLN A 612 0.60 -26.77 33.17
CA GLN A 612 -0.47 -26.91 34.16
C GLN A 612 -1.61 -25.91 33.96
N THR A 613 -1.37 -24.80 33.26
CA THR A 613 -2.40 -23.79 32.97
C THR A 613 -3.24 -24.15 31.74
N ALA A 614 -2.73 -25.01 30.86
CA ALA A 614 -3.39 -25.41 29.62
C ALA A 614 -4.84 -25.95 29.81
N PRO A 615 -5.16 -26.78 30.82
CA PRO A 615 -6.54 -27.21 31.07
C PRO A 615 -7.47 -26.07 31.49
N LEU A 616 -6.99 -25.06 32.22
CA LEU A 616 -7.79 -23.89 32.62
C LEU A 616 -8.23 -23.08 31.39
N LEU A 617 -7.34 -22.94 30.40
CA LEU A 617 -7.63 -22.25 29.16
C LEU A 617 -8.77 -22.92 28.37
N LEU A 618 -8.96 -24.24 28.50
CA LEU A 618 -10.07 -24.97 27.86
C LEU A 618 -11.46 -24.61 28.41
N ALA A 619 -11.55 -23.90 29.54
CA ALA A 619 -12.83 -23.35 30.01
C ALA A 619 -13.44 -22.38 28.98
N VAL A 620 -12.61 -21.62 28.23
CA VAL A 620 -13.08 -20.68 27.21
C VAL A 620 -13.78 -21.39 26.03
N PRO A 621 -13.16 -22.35 25.32
CA PRO A 621 -13.86 -23.11 24.27
C PRO A 621 -15.07 -23.88 24.81
N ALA A 622 -15.04 -24.37 26.06
CA ALA A 622 -16.20 -25.01 26.69
C ALA A 622 -17.39 -24.05 26.85
N VAL A 623 -17.17 -22.87 27.41
CA VAL A 623 -18.21 -21.85 27.62
C VAL A 623 -18.73 -21.31 26.28
N THR A 624 -17.84 -21.00 25.33
CA THR A 624 -18.24 -20.51 24.00
C THR A 624 -19.03 -21.54 23.20
N ALA A 625 -18.69 -22.84 23.29
CA ALA A 625 -19.47 -23.91 22.69
C ALA A 625 -20.89 -23.97 23.30
N LEU A 626 -21.01 -23.88 24.62
CA LEU A 626 -22.32 -23.85 25.30
C LEU A 626 -23.13 -22.59 24.94
N LEU A 627 -22.50 -21.42 24.91
CA LEU A 627 -23.13 -20.17 24.51
C LEU A 627 -23.61 -20.22 23.05
N SER A 628 -22.78 -20.76 22.14
CA SER A 628 -23.17 -20.99 20.74
C SER A 628 -24.42 -21.87 20.65
N ALA A 629 -24.58 -22.87 21.54
CA ALA A 629 -25.77 -23.73 21.59
C ALA A 629 -27.02 -22.92 21.95
N ARG A 630 -26.88 -22.01 22.92
CA ARG A 630 -27.98 -21.15 23.36
C ARG A 630 -28.35 -20.05 22.37
N LEU A 631 -27.41 -19.67 21.51
CA LEU A 631 -27.55 -18.61 20.51
C LEU A 631 -27.91 -19.15 19.12
N GLU A 632 -28.29 -20.43 19.01
CA GLU A 632 -28.64 -21.08 17.75
C GLU A 632 -29.66 -20.25 16.94
N GLY A 633 -29.39 -20.08 15.64
CA GLY A 633 -30.18 -19.21 14.75
C GLY A 633 -29.81 -17.72 14.76
N ARG A 634 -28.93 -17.26 15.65
CA ARG A 634 -28.40 -15.88 15.64
C ARG A 634 -27.10 -15.78 14.84
N PRO A 635 -26.84 -14.66 14.14
CA PRO A 635 -25.63 -14.49 13.34
C PRO A 635 -24.32 -14.50 14.15
N VAL A 636 -24.42 -14.32 15.47
CA VAL A 636 -23.28 -14.27 16.40
C VAL A 636 -22.81 -15.66 16.85
N ALA A 637 -23.63 -16.71 16.71
CA ALA A 637 -23.32 -18.04 17.23
C ALA A 637 -22.06 -18.66 16.59
N LEU A 638 -21.96 -18.62 15.25
CA LEU A 638 -20.81 -19.15 14.52
C LEU A 638 -19.50 -18.38 14.84
N PRO A 639 -19.45 -17.03 14.77
CA PRO A 639 -18.26 -16.26 15.15
C PRO A 639 -17.76 -16.55 16.58
N VAL A 640 -18.66 -16.63 17.55
CA VAL A 640 -18.32 -16.94 18.96
C VAL A 640 -17.72 -18.34 19.08
N GLU A 641 -18.34 -19.33 18.45
CA GLU A 641 -17.83 -20.71 18.49
C GLU A 641 -16.47 -20.87 17.81
N VAL A 642 -16.27 -20.24 16.64
CA VAL A 642 -15.00 -20.29 15.92
C VAL A 642 -13.89 -19.59 16.69
N SER A 643 -14.17 -18.41 17.25
CA SER A 643 -13.20 -17.67 18.07
C SER A 643 -12.83 -18.40 19.37
N GLY A 644 -13.79 -19.09 19.99
CA GLY A 644 -13.52 -19.92 21.17
C GLY A 644 -12.73 -21.18 20.83
N ALA A 645 -13.06 -21.85 19.72
CA ALA A 645 -12.31 -23.01 19.23
C ALA A 645 -10.84 -22.68 18.94
N ALA A 646 -10.53 -21.44 18.53
CA ALA A 646 -9.16 -20.97 18.32
C ALA A 646 -8.29 -20.96 19.59
N ALA A 647 -8.89 -20.96 20.79
CA ALA A 647 -8.15 -21.11 22.04
C ALA A 647 -7.66 -22.56 22.28
N GLY A 648 -8.26 -23.56 21.63
CA GLY A 648 -7.88 -24.97 21.76
C GLY A 648 -6.43 -25.25 21.32
N PRO A 649 -6.00 -24.81 20.12
CA PRO A 649 -4.61 -24.91 19.69
C PRO A 649 -3.61 -24.22 20.62
N VAL A 650 -3.99 -23.08 21.21
CA VAL A 650 -3.14 -22.37 22.19
C VAL A 650 -2.98 -23.22 23.45
N ALA A 651 -4.05 -23.83 23.97
CA ALA A 651 -3.98 -24.76 25.10
C ALA A 651 -3.10 -25.98 24.77
N VAL A 652 -3.20 -26.55 23.57
CA VAL A 652 -2.34 -27.66 23.13
C VAL A 652 -0.86 -27.23 23.09
N ALA A 653 -0.57 -26.05 22.54
CA ALA A 653 0.80 -25.51 22.50
C ALA A 653 1.38 -25.30 23.90
N MET A 654 0.56 -24.76 24.83
CA MET A 654 0.94 -24.59 26.22
C MET A 654 1.23 -25.91 26.93
N ALA A 655 0.66 -27.04 26.46
CA ALA A 655 0.85 -28.37 27.04
C ALA A 655 2.05 -29.15 26.45
N LEU A 656 2.76 -28.62 25.45
CA LEU A 656 3.79 -29.37 24.70
C LEU A 656 5.02 -29.81 25.54
N GLY A 657 5.44 -29.05 26.53
CA GLY A 657 6.59 -29.41 27.37
C GLY A 657 6.30 -30.40 28.50
N ASP A 658 5.07 -30.89 28.65
CA ASP A 658 4.79 -32.10 29.43
C ASP A 658 3.77 -33.00 28.71
N ALA A 659 4.24 -34.17 28.26
CA ALA A 659 3.43 -35.11 27.51
C ALA A 659 2.20 -35.64 28.29
N ARG A 660 2.21 -35.66 29.63
CA ARG A 660 1.04 -36.05 30.44
C ARG A 660 -0.07 -35.02 30.32
N PHE A 661 0.28 -33.74 30.44
CA PHE A 661 -0.65 -32.64 30.26
C PHE A 661 -1.10 -32.51 28.81
N LEU A 662 -0.22 -32.78 27.84
CA LEU A 662 -0.59 -32.82 26.42
C LEU A 662 -1.66 -33.86 26.14
N ALA A 663 -1.51 -35.09 26.67
CA ALA A 663 -2.53 -36.14 26.54
C ALA A 663 -3.86 -35.72 27.17
N LEU A 664 -3.83 -35.11 28.36
CA LEU A 664 -5.03 -34.60 29.04
C LEU A 664 -5.74 -33.51 28.22
N VAL A 665 -4.99 -32.52 27.71
CA VAL A 665 -5.53 -31.40 26.93
C VAL A 665 -6.10 -31.88 25.61
N LEU A 666 -5.42 -32.80 24.90
CA LEU A 666 -5.96 -33.43 23.70
C LEU A 666 -7.26 -34.19 23.97
N ALA A 667 -7.33 -34.93 25.08
CA ALA A 667 -8.54 -35.64 25.49
C ALA A 667 -9.69 -34.67 25.78
N LEU A 668 -9.44 -33.59 26.53
CA LEU A 668 -10.44 -32.57 26.83
C LEU A 668 -10.90 -31.83 25.57
N CYS A 669 -10.00 -31.49 24.65
CA CYS A 669 -10.36 -30.97 23.32
C CYS A 669 -11.23 -31.95 22.55
N GLY A 670 -10.94 -33.27 22.62
CA GLY A 670 -11.76 -34.32 22.05
C GLY A 670 -13.17 -34.35 22.63
N VAL A 671 -13.32 -34.22 23.94
CA VAL A 671 -14.62 -34.12 24.63
C VAL A 671 -15.41 -32.90 24.16
N LEU A 672 -14.75 -31.75 24.03
CA LEU A 672 -15.40 -30.52 23.53
C LEU A 672 -15.86 -30.68 22.07
N ALA A 673 -15.02 -31.26 21.21
CA ALA A 673 -15.38 -31.55 19.82
C ALA A 673 -16.52 -32.60 19.72
N SER A 674 -16.58 -33.59 20.61
CA SER A 674 -17.72 -34.50 20.69
C SER A 674 -19.01 -33.80 21.12
N GLY A 675 -18.92 -32.85 22.06
CA GLY A 675 -20.05 -32.03 22.48
C GLY A 675 -20.61 -31.17 21.34
N THR A 676 -19.75 -30.58 20.50
CA THR A 676 -20.19 -29.83 19.31
C THR A 676 -20.74 -30.73 18.21
N ALA A 677 -20.27 -31.99 18.12
CA ALA A 677 -20.77 -32.99 17.18
C ALA A 677 -22.21 -33.47 17.47
N LEU A 678 -22.77 -33.17 18.65
CA LEU A 678 -24.18 -33.43 18.96
C LEU A 678 -25.13 -32.61 18.07
N ARG A 679 -24.65 -31.51 17.45
CA ARG A 679 -25.46 -30.70 16.54
C ARG A 679 -25.46 -31.27 15.14
N PRO A 680 -26.63 -31.48 14.50
CA PRO A 680 -26.73 -32.14 13.20
C PRO A 680 -25.94 -31.41 12.10
N GLU A 681 -25.87 -30.08 12.15
CA GLU A 681 -25.14 -29.25 11.18
C GLU A 681 -23.61 -29.44 11.25
N ARG A 682 -23.05 -29.73 12.43
CA ARG A 682 -21.59 -29.80 12.68
C ARG A 682 -21.06 -31.21 12.86
N ARG A 683 -21.98 -32.19 12.92
CA ARG A 683 -21.74 -33.61 13.19
C ARG A 683 -20.57 -34.24 12.43
N PRO A 684 -20.42 -34.07 11.09
CA PRO A 684 -19.35 -34.76 10.37
C PRO A 684 -17.97 -34.20 10.75
N LEU A 685 -17.78 -32.89 10.69
CA LEU A 685 -16.48 -32.25 10.87
C LEU A 685 -16.01 -32.31 12.33
N ALA A 686 -16.91 -32.02 13.28
CA ALA A 686 -16.62 -32.12 14.70
C ALA A 686 -16.40 -33.58 15.16
N GLY A 687 -17.12 -34.55 14.57
CA GLY A 687 -16.94 -35.97 14.87
C GLY A 687 -15.57 -36.50 14.43
N TYR A 688 -15.10 -36.12 13.24
CA TYR A 688 -13.75 -36.49 12.77
C TYR A 688 -12.66 -35.84 13.63
N LEU A 689 -12.82 -34.55 13.98
CA LEU A 689 -11.90 -33.85 14.89
C LEU A 689 -11.82 -34.51 16.26
N ALA A 690 -12.97 -34.83 16.87
CA ALA A 690 -13.02 -35.50 18.17
C ALA A 690 -12.30 -36.86 18.14
N THR A 691 -12.54 -37.65 17.09
CA THR A 691 -11.90 -38.96 16.91
C THR A 691 -10.38 -38.81 16.80
N GLY A 692 -9.90 -37.87 15.97
CA GLY A 692 -8.47 -37.60 15.83
C GLY A 692 -7.82 -37.15 17.14
N LEU A 693 -8.48 -36.25 17.88
CA LEU A 693 -8.00 -35.74 19.17
C LEU A 693 -7.92 -36.85 20.24
N PHE A 694 -8.92 -37.74 20.32
CA PHE A 694 -8.86 -38.88 21.25
C PHE A 694 -7.77 -39.90 20.87
N VAL A 695 -7.58 -40.17 19.58
CA VAL A 695 -6.48 -41.06 19.13
C VAL A 695 -5.13 -40.45 19.47
N LEU A 696 -4.92 -39.16 19.20
CA LEU A 696 -3.69 -38.45 19.57
C LEU A 696 -3.48 -38.45 21.09
N ALA A 697 -4.52 -38.20 21.88
CA ALA A 697 -4.45 -38.28 23.34
C ALA A 697 -4.02 -39.68 23.82
N ALA A 698 -4.59 -40.73 23.23
CA ALA A 698 -4.25 -42.11 23.55
C ALA A 698 -2.80 -42.44 23.17
N TRP A 699 -2.33 -42.01 22.00
CA TRP A 699 -0.94 -42.20 21.56
C TRP A 699 0.05 -41.52 22.50
N VAL A 700 -0.17 -40.25 22.83
CA VAL A 700 0.70 -39.53 23.78
C VAL A 700 0.66 -40.20 25.17
N ARG A 701 -0.50 -40.69 25.61
CA ARG A 701 -0.60 -41.38 26.90
C ARG A 701 0.16 -42.72 26.91
N LEU A 702 0.09 -43.48 25.82
CA LEU A 702 0.82 -44.75 25.65
C LEU A 702 2.33 -44.52 25.60
N SER A 703 2.78 -43.47 24.92
CA SER A 703 4.20 -43.14 24.83
C SER A 703 4.78 -42.75 26.18
N VAL A 704 4.03 -41.97 26.98
CA VAL A 704 4.43 -41.64 28.36
C VAL A 704 4.47 -42.86 29.27
N SER A 705 3.61 -43.85 29.04
CA SER A 705 3.61 -45.12 29.78
C SER A 705 4.73 -46.07 29.34
N GLY A 706 5.61 -45.66 28.42
CA GLY A 706 6.74 -46.47 27.95
C GLY A 706 6.34 -47.64 27.04
N VAL A 707 5.14 -47.63 26.47
CA VAL A 707 4.67 -48.70 25.60
C VAL A 707 5.35 -48.56 24.24
N SER A 708 6.25 -49.48 23.91
CA SER A 708 6.97 -49.55 22.63
C SER A 708 6.28 -50.45 21.58
N ALA A 709 5.23 -51.17 21.98
CA ALA A 709 4.46 -52.06 21.11
C ALA A 709 3.60 -51.25 20.11
N PRO A 710 3.91 -51.19 18.80
CA PRO A 710 3.08 -50.59 17.74
C PRO A 710 1.61 -50.99 17.80
N GLU A 711 1.31 -52.22 18.22
CA GLU A 711 -0.03 -52.78 18.32
C GLU A 711 -0.92 -51.93 19.24
N ALA A 712 -0.36 -51.40 20.34
CA ALA A 712 -1.10 -50.54 21.26
C ALA A 712 -1.53 -49.21 20.61
N TYR A 713 -0.78 -48.71 19.62
CA TYR A 713 -1.08 -47.48 18.91
C TYR A 713 -2.03 -47.70 17.73
N THR A 714 -1.92 -48.84 17.04
CA THR A 714 -2.66 -49.11 15.80
C THR A 714 -4.01 -49.78 16.03
N LEU A 715 -4.18 -50.55 17.11
CA LEU A 715 -5.44 -51.24 17.44
C LEU A 715 -6.63 -50.28 17.70
N PRO A 716 -6.48 -49.16 18.46
CA PRO A 716 -7.57 -48.20 18.68
C PRO A 716 -8.09 -47.55 17.38
N VAL A 717 -7.28 -47.55 16.31
CA VAL A 717 -7.67 -47.04 14.98
C VAL A 717 -8.28 -48.16 14.12
N THR A 718 -7.70 -49.36 14.20
CA THR A 718 -8.06 -50.50 13.36
C THR A 718 -9.42 -51.08 13.71
N VAL A 719 -9.75 -51.22 15.01
CA VAL A 719 -11.04 -51.78 15.44
C VAL A 719 -12.23 -50.93 14.96
N PRO A 720 -12.28 -49.60 15.16
CA PRO A 720 -13.35 -48.77 14.62
C PRO A 720 -13.39 -48.76 13.09
N ALA A 721 -12.24 -48.73 12.41
CA ALA A 721 -12.18 -48.76 10.94
C ALA A 721 -12.81 -50.06 10.39
N LEU A 722 -12.55 -51.20 11.02
CA LEU A 722 -13.17 -52.48 10.68
C LEU A 722 -14.69 -52.47 10.93
N VAL A 723 -15.14 -51.93 12.06
CA VAL A 723 -16.58 -51.82 12.38
C VAL A 723 -17.30 -50.93 11.36
N ILE A 724 -16.71 -49.78 11.00
CA ILE A 724 -17.25 -48.88 9.96
C ILE A 724 -17.26 -49.60 8.61
N GLY A 725 -16.20 -50.35 8.27
CA GLY A 725 -16.15 -51.20 7.08
C GLY A 725 -17.30 -52.21 7.03
N VAL A 726 -17.61 -52.89 8.15
CA VAL A 726 -18.75 -53.81 8.27
C VAL A 726 -20.08 -53.08 8.09
N LEU A 727 -20.28 -51.96 8.76
CA LEU A 727 -21.53 -51.20 8.67
C LEU A 727 -21.77 -50.61 7.28
N ARG A 728 -20.71 -50.07 6.65
CA ARG A 728 -20.77 -49.56 5.28
C ARG A 728 -21.15 -50.66 4.30
N ARG A 729 -20.57 -51.84 4.43
CA ARG A 729 -20.86 -52.98 3.55
C ARG A 729 -22.24 -53.62 3.79
N ARG A 730 -22.79 -53.48 5.00
CA ARG A 730 -24.20 -53.84 5.29
C ARG A 730 -25.20 -52.91 4.60
N ARG A 731 -24.84 -51.64 4.36
CA ARG A 731 -25.67 -50.66 3.65
C ARG A 731 -25.44 -50.69 2.13
N ASP A 732 -24.18 -50.77 1.72
CA ASP A 732 -23.75 -50.83 0.32
C ASP A 732 -23.12 -52.19 0.00
N GLY A 733 -23.93 -53.13 -0.50
CA GLY A 733 -23.48 -54.47 -0.89
C GLY A 733 -22.51 -54.51 -2.08
N SER A 734 -22.29 -53.37 -2.75
CA SER A 734 -21.32 -53.20 -3.85
C SER A 734 -19.93 -52.75 -3.38
N ALA A 735 -19.76 -52.38 -2.10
CA ALA A 735 -18.47 -51.91 -1.59
C ALA A 735 -17.43 -53.04 -1.56
N SER A 736 -16.29 -52.79 -2.22
CA SER A 736 -15.17 -53.75 -2.28
C SER A 736 -14.57 -54.00 -0.89
N SER A 737 -14.23 -55.26 -0.61
CA SER A 737 -13.56 -55.65 0.64
C SER A 737 -12.24 -54.89 0.89
N TRP A 738 -11.52 -54.49 -0.17
CA TRP A 738 -10.31 -53.66 -0.08
C TRP A 738 -10.56 -52.26 0.49
N THR A 739 -11.60 -51.57 0.01
CA THR A 739 -11.96 -50.23 0.51
C THR A 739 -12.54 -50.23 1.93
N ALA A 740 -13.13 -51.36 2.34
CA ALA A 740 -13.79 -51.47 3.64
C ALA A 740 -12.83 -51.91 4.76
N TYR A 741 -11.91 -52.83 4.48
CA TYR A 741 -11.10 -53.48 5.51
C TYR A 741 -9.59 -53.35 5.29
N GLY A 742 -9.14 -53.15 4.04
CA GLY A 742 -7.72 -53.19 3.67
C GLY A 742 -6.89 -52.15 4.41
N ALA A 743 -7.34 -50.90 4.41
CA ALA A 743 -6.64 -49.81 5.10
C ALA A 743 -6.56 -50.03 6.62
N GLY A 744 -7.65 -50.46 7.25
CA GLY A 744 -7.67 -50.74 8.70
C GLY A 744 -6.72 -51.88 9.08
N LEU A 745 -6.74 -52.99 8.33
CA LEU A 745 -5.87 -54.14 8.61
C LEU A 745 -4.38 -53.83 8.36
N ALA A 746 -4.06 -53.14 7.27
CA ALA A 746 -2.68 -52.79 6.93
C ALA A 746 -2.03 -51.90 8.01
N VAL A 747 -2.80 -50.98 8.61
CA VAL A 747 -2.32 -50.07 9.66
C VAL A 747 -1.84 -50.79 10.92
N THR A 748 -2.39 -51.95 11.27
CA THR A 748 -1.88 -52.75 12.41
C THR A 748 -0.92 -53.85 11.97
N LEU A 749 -1.23 -54.57 10.89
CA LEU A 749 -0.47 -55.76 10.52
C LEU A 749 0.93 -55.43 9.97
N ALA A 750 1.09 -54.35 9.21
CA ALA A 750 2.40 -54.02 8.64
C ALA A 750 3.42 -53.55 9.69
N PRO A 751 3.10 -52.61 10.61
CA PRO A 751 4.03 -52.23 11.67
C PRO A 751 4.33 -53.39 12.64
N SER A 752 3.33 -54.23 12.95
CA SER A 752 3.52 -55.39 13.83
C SER A 752 4.42 -56.46 13.20
N LEU A 753 4.26 -56.74 11.90
CA LEU A 753 5.15 -57.64 11.16
C LEU A 753 6.59 -57.12 11.10
N PHE A 754 6.77 -55.82 10.81
CA PHE A 754 8.10 -55.23 10.81
C PHE A 754 8.75 -55.29 12.20
N ALA A 755 7.99 -55.03 13.25
CA ALA A 755 8.49 -55.11 14.61
C ALA A 755 8.85 -56.56 15.00
N ALA A 756 8.06 -57.56 14.59
CA ALA A 756 8.36 -58.97 14.81
C ALA A 756 9.69 -59.40 14.15
N TRP A 757 10.03 -58.84 12.98
CA TRP A 757 11.28 -59.16 12.27
C TRP A 757 12.55 -58.60 12.92
N VAL A 758 12.41 -57.60 13.80
CA VAL A 758 13.53 -56.96 14.50
C VAL A 758 13.61 -57.45 15.96
N ASP A 759 12.55 -58.05 16.47
CA ASP A 759 12.43 -58.48 17.87
C ASP A 759 13.15 -59.83 18.09
N PRO A 760 14.11 -59.93 19.03
CA PRO A 760 14.77 -61.21 19.35
C PRO A 760 13.86 -62.21 20.08
N HIS A 761 12.66 -61.81 20.51
CA HIS A 761 11.81 -62.59 21.40
C HIS A 761 10.69 -63.33 20.64
N TRP A 762 10.51 -64.62 20.97
CA TRP A 762 9.55 -65.55 20.35
C TRP A 762 8.03 -65.30 20.58
N PRO A 763 7.52 -64.61 21.63
CA PRO A 763 6.08 -64.56 21.87
C PRO A 763 5.33 -63.65 20.88
N ARG A 764 6.03 -62.69 20.27
CA ARG A 764 5.42 -61.69 19.39
C ARG A 764 5.11 -62.24 17.98
N PRO A 765 6.03 -62.95 17.30
CA PRO A 765 5.72 -63.70 16.09
C PRO A 765 4.57 -64.68 16.30
N LEU A 766 4.57 -65.47 17.38
CA LEU A 766 3.48 -66.41 17.65
C LEU A 766 2.10 -65.76 17.77
N LEU A 767 2.00 -64.63 18.49
CA LEU A 767 0.72 -63.91 18.62
C LEU A 767 0.29 -63.28 17.31
N LEU A 768 1.22 -62.72 16.53
CA LEU A 768 0.96 -62.17 15.20
C LEU A 768 0.50 -63.27 14.24
N GLY A 769 1.19 -64.41 14.21
CA GLY A 769 0.84 -65.59 13.43
C GLY A 769 -0.54 -66.15 13.80
N ALA A 770 -0.85 -66.27 15.10
CA ALA A 770 -2.17 -66.70 15.55
C ALA A 770 -3.29 -65.73 15.11
N ALA A 771 -3.07 -64.42 15.26
CA ALA A 771 -4.02 -63.41 14.80
C ALA A 771 -4.19 -63.41 13.28
N ALA A 772 -3.08 -63.51 12.53
CA ALA A 772 -3.08 -63.59 11.07
C ALA A 772 -3.80 -64.85 10.56
N LEU A 773 -3.63 -65.99 11.24
CA LEU A 773 -4.37 -67.23 10.95
C LEU A 773 -5.88 -67.04 11.12
N VAL A 774 -6.31 -66.44 12.24
CA VAL A 774 -7.74 -66.14 12.49
C VAL A 774 -8.30 -65.22 11.41
N ILE A 775 -7.59 -64.15 11.05
CA ILE A 775 -8.00 -63.21 9.99
C ILE A 775 -8.12 -63.92 8.63
N THR A 776 -7.18 -64.81 8.31
CA THR A 776 -7.16 -65.60 7.07
C THR A 776 -8.35 -66.56 7.00
N LEU A 777 -8.63 -67.28 8.10
CA LEU A 777 -9.77 -68.19 8.21
C LEU A 777 -11.11 -67.44 8.13
N LEU A 778 -11.22 -66.25 8.76
CA LEU A 778 -12.38 -65.38 8.61
C LEU A 778 -12.55 -64.90 7.17
N GLY A 779 -11.46 -64.51 6.51
CA GLY A 779 -11.45 -64.11 5.10
C GLY A 779 -11.93 -65.22 4.18
N ALA A 780 -11.51 -66.47 4.43
CA ALA A 780 -11.96 -67.65 3.70
C ALA A 780 -13.45 -67.95 3.95
N ARG A 781 -13.89 -67.93 5.22
CA ARG A 781 -15.29 -68.24 5.59
C ARG A 781 -16.26 -67.18 5.08
N LEU A 782 -15.90 -65.90 5.19
CA LEU A 782 -16.72 -64.75 4.78
C LEU A 782 -16.56 -64.39 3.29
N ARG A 783 -15.68 -65.10 2.56
CA ARG A 783 -15.33 -64.85 1.16
C ARG A 783 -14.90 -63.38 0.91
N LEU A 784 -14.03 -62.85 1.77
CA LEU A 784 -13.50 -61.49 1.72
C LEU A 784 -12.03 -61.51 1.26
N GLN A 785 -11.74 -60.93 0.09
CA GLN A 785 -10.38 -60.94 -0.48
C GLN A 785 -9.36 -60.23 0.41
N ALA A 786 -9.68 -59.03 0.90
CA ALA A 786 -8.73 -58.22 1.66
C ALA A 786 -8.24 -58.91 2.95
N LEU A 787 -9.12 -59.58 3.68
CA LEU A 787 -8.77 -60.33 4.90
C LEU A 787 -7.91 -61.55 4.57
N LEU A 788 -8.29 -62.31 3.53
CA LEU A 788 -7.58 -63.52 3.14
C LEU A 788 -6.15 -63.21 2.66
N VAL A 789 -5.99 -62.16 1.85
CA VAL A 789 -4.69 -61.78 1.27
C VAL A 789 -3.79 -61.13 2.32
N LEU A 790 -4.28 -60.17 3.11
CA LEU A 790 -3.45 -59.51 4.13
C LEU A 790 -3.12 -60.45 5.29
N GLY A 791 -4.09 -61.22 5.78
CA GLY A 791 -3.85 -62.23 6.83
C GLY A 791 -2.89 -63.32 6.35
N GLY A 792 -3.11 -63.86 5.14
CA GLY A 792 -2.29 -64.93 4.60
C GLY A 792 -0.86 -64.48 4.28
N ALA A 793 -0.68 -63.26 3.77
CA ALA A 793 0.66 -62.71 3.50
C ALA A 793 1.46 -62.51 4.79
N VAL A 794 0.84 -61.95 5.83
CA VAL A 794 1.49 -61.75 7.14
C VAL A 794 1.85 -63.10 7.76
N LEU A 795 0.92 -64.06 7.76
CA LEU A 795 1.16 -65.41 8.27
C LEU A 795 2.32 -66.10 7.54
N ALA A 796 2.41 -65.96 6.21
CA ALA A 796 3.47 -66.55 5.42
C ALA A 796 4.84 -65.90 5.68
N LEU A 797 4.89 -64.57 5.81
CA LEU A 797 6.13 -63.83 6.09
C LEU A 797 6.62 -64.07 7.51
N ASP A 798 5.71 -64.18 8.47
CA ASP A 798 6.00 -64.52 9.87
C ASP A 798 6.54 -65.96 10.00
N ALA A 799 5.88 -66.94 9.35
CA ALA A 799 6.36 -68.32 9.29
C ALA A 799 7.72 -68.44 8.59
N LEU A 800 7.97 -67.66 7.53
CA LEU A 800 9.25 -67.64 6.84
C LEU A 800 10.36 -67.08 7.73
N HIS A 801 10.08 -66.03 8.49
CA HIS A 801 11.04 -65.44 9.44
C HIS A 801 11.44 -66.44 10.53
N GLU A 802 10.47 -67.13 11.13
CA GLU A 802 10.72 -68.16 12.15
C GLU A 802 11.46 -69.39 11.60
N LEU A 803 11.22 -69.77 10.34
CA LEU A 803 11.91 -70.89 9.70
C LEU A 803 13.34 -70.52 9.23
N ALA A 804 13.62 -69.24 8.99
CA ALA A 804 14.92 -68.77 8.49
C ALA A 804 16.13 -69.25 9.32
N PRO A 805 16.16 -69.12 10.67
CA PRO A 805 17.29 -69.59 11.46
C PRO A 805 17.52 -71.11 11.34
N TYR A 806 16.45 -71.91 11.29
CA TYR A 806 16.55 -73.36 11.11
C TYR A 806 17.06 -73.72 9.71
N VAL A 807 16.59 -73.01 8.67
CA VAL A 807 17.07 -73.20 7.30
C VAL A 807 18.55 -72.83 7.19
N VAL A 808 18.99 -71.75 7.84
CA VAL A 808 20.40 -71.34 7.86
C VAL A 808 21.26 -72.34 8.64
N GLN A 809 20.77 -72.92 9.73
CA GLN A 809 21.47 -74.00 10.45
C GLN A 809 21.65 -75.25 9.57
N VAL A 810 20.59 -75.67 8.87
CA VAL A 810 20.66 -76.80 7.94
C VAL A 810 21.56 -76.48 6.74
N ALA A 811 21.49 -75.26 6.20
CA ALA A 811 22.34 -74.81 5.10
C ALA A 811 23.82 -74.66 5.51
N GLY A 812 24.09 -74.26 6.75
CA GLY A 812 25.44 -74.18 7.32
C GLY A 812 26.08 -75.54 7.55
N ALA A 813 25.25 -76.58 7.77
CA ALA A 813 25.69 -77.97 7.84
C ALA A 813 25.93 -78.61 6.45
N LEU A 814 25.49 -77.97 5.37
CA LEU A 814 25.62 -78.46 4.00
C LEU A 814 26.87 -77.87 3.31
N PRO A 815 27.56 -78.64 2.44
CA PRO A 815 28.67 -78.12 1.65
C PRO A 815 28.24 -76.92 0.77
N ARG A 816 29.08 -75.87 0.69
CA ARG A 816 28.77 -74.59 0.01
C ARG A 816 28.29 -74.71 -1.45
N TRP A 817 28.63 -75.81 -2.15
CA TRP A 817 28.21 -76.06 -3.53
C TRP A 817 26.76 -76.57 -3.66
N VAL A 818 26.12 -77.00 -2.57
CA VAL A 818 24.73 -77.50 -2.56
C VAL A 818 23.72 -76.36 -2.73
N ALA A 819 24.01 -75.17 -2.19
CA ALA A 819 23.14 -74.00 -2.30
C ALA A 819 22.88 -73.55 -3.75
N PRO A 820 23.88 -73.35 -4.62
CA PRO A 820 23.63 -73.04 -6.03
C PRO A 820 23.00 -74.20 -6.81
N ALA A 821 23.28 -75.46 -6.44
CA ALA A 821 22.65 -76.63 -7.05
C ALA A 821 21.15 -76.72 -6.71
N LEU A 822 20.77 -76.49 -5.46
CA LEU A 822 19.36 -76.39 -5.04
C LEU A 822 18.67 -75.19 -5.67
N ALA A 823 19.32 -74.03 -5.74
CA ALA A 823 18.78 -72.87 -6.45
C ALA A 823 18.54 -73.16 -7.94
N GLY A 824 19.46 -73.88 -8.59
CA GLY A 824 19.34 -74.34 -9.97
C GLY A 824 18.20 -75.34 -10.17
N VAL A 825 18.06 -76.33 -9.28
CA VAL A 825 16.94 -77.30 -9.29
C VAL A 825 15.61 -76.61 -9.01
N LEU A 826 15.58 -75.62 -8.11
CA LEU A 826 14.39 -74.85 -7.79
C LEU A 826 13.99 -73.95 -8.97
N LEU A 827 14.95 -73.30 -9.65
CA LEU A 827 14.71 -72.56 -10.89
C LEU A 827 14.23 -73.46 -12.04
N LEU A 828 14.79 -74.67 -12.15
CA LEU A 828 14.34 -75.68 -13.12
C LEU A 828 12.94 -76.21 -12.80
N ALA A 829 12.61 -76.46 -11.53
CA ALA A 829 11.28 -76.91 -11.11
C ALA A 829 10.22 -75.80 -11.24
N VAL A 830 10.58 -74.55 -10.94
CA VAL A 830 9.73 -73.36 -11.12
C VAL A 830 9.52 -73.07 -12.60
N GLY A 831 10.58 -73.17 -13.42
CA GLY A 831 10.53 -73.05 -14.86
C GLY A 831 9.70 -74.17 -15.52
N ALA A 832 9.86 -75.41 -15.07
CA ALA A 832 9.14 -76.58 -15.59
C ALA A 832 7.65 -76.60 -15.19
N THR A 833 7.27 -75.97 -14.06
CA THR A 833 5.86 -75.90 -13.63
C THR A 833 5.17 -74.58 -13.96
N TYR A 834 5.84 -73.68 -14.68
CA TYR A 834 5.35 -72.34 -15.01
C TYR A 834 3.99 -72.37 -15.74
N GLU A 835 3.82 -73.31 -16.68
CA GLU A 835 2.63 -73.39 -17.53
C GLU A 835 1.39 -74.01 -16.83
N LYS A 836 1.63 -74.87 -15.84
CA LYS A 836 0.57 -75.45 -14.97
C LYS A 836 0.16 -74.43 -13.90
N ARG A 837 1.14 -73.73 -13.31
CA ARG A 837 0.91 -72.66 -12.31
C ARG A 837 0.28 -71.41 -12.91
N LEU A 838 0.52 -71.05 -14.17
CA LEU A 838 -0.15 -69.90 -14.81
C LEU A 838 -1.64 -70.16 -15.06
N ARG A 839 -2.01 -71.41 -15.39
CA ARG A 839 -3.41 -71.84 -15.49
C ARG A 839 -4.09 -71.89 -14.13
N ASP A 840 -3.42 -72.45 -13.12
CA ASP A 840 -3.93 -72.48 -11.75
C ASP A 840 -4.02 -71.07 -11.14
N ALA A 841 -3.08 -70.16 -11.43
CA ALA A 841 -3.11 -68.77 -11.00
C ALA A 841 -4.23 -67.97 -11.67
N ARG A 842 -4.54 -68.21 -12.96
CA ARG A 842 -5.72 -67.62 -13.62
C ARG A 842 -7.02 -68.14 -12.99
N ARG A 843 -7.09 -69.44 -12.67
CA ARG A 843 -8.23 -70.05 -11.96
C ARG A 843 -8.36 -69.51 -10.53
N LEU A 844 -7.24 -69.32 -9.83
CA LEU A 844 -7.20 -68.69 -8.50
C LEU A 844 -7.62 -67.21 -8.58
N LYS A 845 -7.21 -66.49 -9.63
CA LYS A 845 -7.63 -65.10 -9.91
C LYS A 845 -9.13 -65.01 -10.19
N GLU A 846 -9.72 -65.98 -10.87
CA GLU A 846 -11.18 -66.07 -11.08
C GLU A 846 -11.94 -66.47 -9.82
N VAL A 847 -11.37 -67.31 -8.95
CA VAL A 847 -11.97 -67.68 -7.66
C VAL A 847 -11.86 -66.51 -6.67
N LEU A 848 -10.69 -65.87 -6.58
CA LEU A 848 -10.48 -64.64 -5.83
C LEU A 848 -11.39 -63.55 -6.36
N GLY A 849 -11.41 -63.29 -7.67
CA GLY A 849 -12.27 -62.29 -8.32
C GLY A 849 -13.78 -62.48 -8.11
N ARG A 850 -14.22 -63.70 -7.77
CA ARG A 850 -15.62 -64.00 -7.38
C ARG A 850 -15.92 -63.75 -5.90
N MET A 851 -14.89 -63.62 -5.06
CA MET A 851 -15.00 -63.16 -3.66
C MET A 851 -15.08 -61.63 -3.66
N ARG A 852 -16.17 -61.06 -3.13
CA ARG A 852 -16.39 -59.61 -3.06
C ARG A 852 -15.82 -59.03 -1.77
#